data_AF-A0A553HKD2-F1
#
_entry.id   AF-A0A553HKD2-F1
#
_cell.length_a   1.000
_cell.length_b   1.000
_cell.length_c   1.000
_cell.angle_alpha   90.00
_cell.angle_beta   90.00
_cell.angle_gamma   90.00
#
_symmetry.space_group_name_H-M   'P 1'
#
loop_
_entity.id
_entity.type
_entity.pdbx_description
1 polymer ?
#
loop_
_entity_poly.entity_id
_entity_poly.type
_entity_poly.pdbx_seq_one_letter_code
_entity_poly.pdbx_strand_id
1 'polypeptide(L)'
;MNEGDDRLRLEASQISALAIEHLRIMTLKRLIVVTTSLCSSALAITAADAAAHVIFSYPGTAHPARLTTLAGQCQLGGVIIFKDNVDSLLPGYLAGLQSAYASAGCSSVKGPLLIVTDQEGGQVKRLPGGPTLSEKMIGQQSNHAAAGNSAGVQAAAALKAYNNNGNLAPVLDVYHAPGDFEDQNERSYSNDSAVVAECAAAFIKAQQGQGVVATAKHFPGLGAASATENTDERPVTINRSLADLRSIDEAPYPAAIAAGVKMIMPSWALYPALDAQYPSGISSKWIQGELRGRLGYKGVVITDAIEAGGLEGFGTDPERGVLAIAAGVDLILAAARNVSQGEGIVSALVTAVNSGSLSGSTFSASTSRISSLRTKKRRESSRLVHQQGLFRRLYTPLYTSWEQFALDPSVFKFQSNFRQLRLLRRKFIYKCLGLNVKFPSVHSSPSSTNYSGELHTIRPLRRQALTMRCQTIIAAAVGAAAVAEAVLSIPPKLRKEYKIEPMGWTGVIEDGGPEVSFNGTIEEVTRQIQATKRDFTWESLRRDHGNFTTPLQKRDKAGVLCGVGGEGVGTQGALTSNVEDSKAKISNMVGNCTVAAGPRTCSVITCARYTAVWLCNDNTNPIAPPCSSLASYVDDIVQKCGQGYHHGYKVCHGQEFDSSNFNVIVGWKAECQLF
;
A
#
# COMPACT_ATOMS: atom_id res chain seq x y z
N MET A 1 47.82 -35.54 -64.77
CA MET A 1 47.42 -34.13 -64.91
C MET A 1 46.01 -34.12 -65.49
N ASN A 2 44.95 -33.81 -64.75
CA ASN A 2 44.89 -33.11 -63.47
C ASN A 2 44.09 -33.88 -62.39
N GLU A 3 44.76 -34.21 -61.29
CA GLU A 3 44.08 -34.26 -59.99
C GLU A 3 43.78 -32.80 -59.62
N GLY A 4 42.51 -32.38 -59.65
CA GLY A 4 42.21 -30.95 -59.50
C GLY A 4 40.76 -30.55 -59.21
N ASP A 5 39.76 -31.42 -59.42
CA ASP A 5 38.34 -30.98 -59.42
C ASP A 5 37.45 -31.69 -58.37
N ASP A 6 37.95 -32.73 -57.67
CA ASP A 6 37.17 -33.42 -56.62
C ASP A 6 37.33 -32.85 -55.21
N ARG A 7 38.35 -32.01 -54.93
CA ARG A 7 38.49 -31.37 -53.62
C ARG A 7 37.54 -30.19 -53.39
N LEU A 8 37.08 -29.51 -54.45
CA LEU A 8 36.22 -28.32 -54.33
C LEU A 8 34.72 -28.65 -54.16
N ARG A 9 34.29 -29.88 -54.46
CA ARG A 9 32.89 -30.33 -54.23
C ARG A 9 32.66 -30.97 -52.86
N LEU A 10 33.72 -31.40 -52.17
CA LEU A 10 33.62 -32.03 -50.84
C LEU A 10 33.61 -31.04 -49.67
N GLU A 11 34.20 -29.84 -49.80
CA GLU A 11 34.14 -28.83 -48.73
C GLU A 11 32.81 -28.06 -48.69
N ALA A 12 32.15 -27.86 -49.84
CA ALA A 12 30.85 -27.17 -49.91
C ALA A 12 29.71 -27.93 -49.18
N SER A 13 29.74 -29.26 -49.17
CA SER A 13 28.73 -30.08 -48.46
C SER A 13 28.96 -30.11 -46.95
N GLN A 14 30.21 -30.10 -46.49
CA GLN A 14 30.55 -30.09 -45.06
C GLN A 14 30.31 -28.74 -44.39
N ILE A 15 30.58 -27.62 -45.08
CA ILE A 15 30.27 -26.27 -44.59
C ILE A 15 28.74 -26.09 -44.44
N SER A 16 27.95 -26.69 -45.35
CA SER A 16 26.48 -26.65 -45.30
C SER A 16 25.92 -27.40 -44.09
N ALA A 17 26.49 -28.55 -43.71
CA ALA A 17 26.05 -29.33 -42.55
C ALA A 17 26.31 -28.59 -41.22
N LEU A 18 27.52 -28.05 -41.03
CA LEU A 18 27.89 -27.30 -39.82
C LEU A 18 27.08 -26.01 -39.65
N ALA A 19 26.75 -25.32 -40.75
CA ALA A 19 25.90 -24.13 -40.71
C ALA A 19 24.47 -24.45 -40.24
N ILE A 20 23.87 -25.56 -40.73
CA ILE A 20 22.52 -25.98 -40.34
C ILE A 20 22.48 -26.43 -38.87
N GLU A 21 23.52 -27.09 -38.37
CA GLU A 21 23.59 -27.52 -36.97
C GLU A 21 23.82 -26.34 -36.00
N HIS A 22 24.64 -25.35 -36.38
CA HIS A 22 24.72 -24.09 -35.64
C HIS A 22 23.40 -23.29 -35.65
N LEU A 23 22.68 -23.28 -36.77
CA LEU A 23 21.36 -22.63 -36.84
C LEU A 23 20.32 -23.36 -35.98
N ARG A 24 20.36 -24.70 -35.91
CA ARG A 24 19.54 -25.51 -35.00
C ARG A 24 19.88 -25.27 -33.53
N ILE A 25 21.16 -25.16 -33.16
CA ILE A 25 21.57 -24.87 -31.78
C ILE A 25 21.21 -23.42 -31.39
N MET A 26 21.29 -22.46 -32.30
CA MET A 26 20.83 -21.08 -32.04
C MET A 26 19.30 -20.97 -31.98
N THR A 27 18.55 -21.71 -32.79
CA THR A 27 17.08 -21.76 -32.67
C THR A 27 16.62 -22.53 -31.44
N LEU A 28 17.28 -23.63 -31.03
CA LEU A 28 16.98 -24.28 -29.74
C LEU A 28 17.32 -23.39 -28.54
N LYS A 29 18.45 -22.66 -28.56
CA LYS A 29 18.77 -21.68 -27.50
C LYS A 29 17.80 -20.51 -27.49
N ARG A 30 17.30 -20.05 -28.64
CA ARG A 30 16.20 -19.06 -28.68
C ARG A 30 14.86 -19.65 -28.23
N LEU A 31 14.55 -20.90 -28.55
CA LEU A 31 13.31 -21.55 -28.11
C LEU A 31 13.31 -21.76 -26.59
N ILE A 32 14.44 -22.18 -26.01
CA ILE A 32 14.64 -22.31 -24.55
C ILE A 32 14.61 -20.95 -23.85
N VAL A 33 15.00 -19.85 -24.51
CA VAL A 33 14.90 -18.48 -23.95
C VAL A 33 13.52 -17.84 -24.17
N VAL A 34 12.72 -18.34 -25.12
CA VAL A 34 11.37 -17.81 -25.44
C VAL A 34 10.26 -18.59 -24.73
N THR A 35 10.48 -19.84 -24.29
CA THR A 35 9.52 -20.58 -23.44
C THR A 35 9.86 -20.60 -21.95
N THR A 36 10.96 -19.96 -21.52
CA THR A 36 11.13 -19.54 -20.10
C THR A 36 10.55 -18.16 -19.80
N SER A 37 9.71 -17.59 -20.69
CA SER A 37 8.53 -16.85 -20.24
C SER A 37 7.48 -17.84 -19.70
N LEU A 38 7.93 -18.72 -18.80
CA LEU A 38 7.06 -19.40 -17.85
C LEU A 38 6.27 -18.29 -17.19
N CYS A 39 4.95 -18.47 -17.14
CA CYS A 39 4.07 -17.66 -16.34
C CYS A 39 4.59 -17.71 -14.91
N SER A 40 5.40 -16.72 -14.53
CA SER A 40 5.58 -16.31 -13.16
C SER A 40 4.25 -15.73 -12.75
N SER A 41 3.30 -16.62 -12.46
CA SER A 41 2.18 -16.35 -11.58
C SER A 41 2.83 -15.88 -10.29
N ALA A 42 3.04 -14.56 -10.20
CA ALA A 42 3.47 -13.91 -8.98
C ALA A 42 2.49 -14.39 -7.92
N LEU A 43 3.03 -15.09 -6.91
CA LEU A 43 2.19 -15.65 -5.85
C LEU A 43 1.32 -14.52 -5.31
N ALA A 44 0.01 -14.75 -5.29
CA ALA A 44 -0.96 -13.76 -4.85
C ALA A 44 -0.51 -13.20 -3.50
N ILE A 45 -0.38 -11.88 -3.42
CA ILE A 45 0.08 -11.23 -2.20
C ILE A 45 -0.95 -11.41 -1.10
N THR A 46 -0.47 -11.57 0.12
CA THR A 46 -1.29 -11.72 1.31
C THR A 46 -1.59 -10.36 1.95
N ALA A 47 -2.53 -10.33 2.88
CA ALA A 47 -2.76 -9.17 3.74
C ALA A 47 -1.52 -8.77 4.55
N ALA A 48 -0.61 -9.70 4.87
CA ALA A 48 0.65 -9.38 5.56
C ALA A 48 1.66 -8.66 4.64
N ASP A 49 1.69 -9.02 3.35
CA ASP A 49 2.50 -8.32 2.35
C ASP A 49 1.98 -6.89 2.14
N ALA A 50 0.67 -6.73 1.94
CA ALA A 50 0.01 -5.43 1.79
C ALA A 50 0.13 -4.55 3.05
N ALA A 51 -0.06 -5.11 4.25
CA ALA A 51 0.02 -4.35 5.48
C ALA A 51 1.41 -3.78 5.78
N ALA A 52 2.48 -4.40 5.27
CA ALA A 52 3.83 -3.84 5.40
C ALA A 52 3.97 -2.45 4.74
N HIS A 53 3.04 -2.07 3.87
CA HIS A 53 2.96 -0.76 3.19
C HIS A 53 2.08 0.27 3.91
N VAL A 54 1.43 -0.07 5.04
CA VAL A 54 0.44 0.82 5.69
C VAL A 54 0.85 1.16 7.12
N ILE A 55 0.87 2.46 7.41
CA ILE A 55 1.03 3.03 8.75
C ILE A 55 -0.36 3.37 9.28
N PHE A 56 -0.76 2.75 10.39
CA PHE A 56 -2.10 2.85 10.97
C PHE A 56 -2.20 3.96 12.01
N SER A 57 -3.42 4.34 12.40
CA SER A 57 -3.69 5.27 13.50
C SER A 57 -4.83 4.76 14.39
N TYR A 58 -5.00 5.38 15.57
CA TYR A 58 -6.09 5.10 16.50
C TYR A 58 -6.44 6.36 17.32
N PRO A 59 -7.64 6.45 17.91
CA PRO A 59 -8.08 7.65 18.62
C PRO A 59 -7.78 7.58 20.12
N GLY A 60 -7.33 8.69 20.69
CA GLY A 60 -7.18 8.84 22.14
C GLY A 60 -6.16 7.89 22.78
N THR A 61 -6.18 7.83 24.12
CA THR A 61 -5.27 7.00 24.94
C THR A 61 -5.73 5.54 25.06
N ALA A 62 -6.96 5.22 24.65
CA ALA A 62 -7.52 3.87 24.70
C ALA A 62 -6.90 2.97 23.62
N HIS A 63 -5.68 2.48 23.88
CA HIS A 63 -4.88 1.63 22.99
C HIS A 63 -5.67 0.41 22.49
N PRO A 64 -6.01 0.31 21.19
CA PRO A 64 -6.90 -0.75 20.71
C PRO A 64 -6.17 -2.09 20.64
N ALA A 65 -6.77 -3.12 21.27
CA ALA A 65 -6.29 -4.50 21.19
C ALA A 65 -6.18 -5.01 19.74
N ARG A 66 -6.98 -4.46 18.81
CA ARG A 66 -6.96 -4.79 17.39
C ARG A 66 -5.59 -4.58 16.75
N LEU A 67 -4.85 -3.53 17.09
CA LEU A 67 -3.49 -3.31 16.57
C LEU A 67 -2.51 -4.38 17.07
N THR A 68 -2.64 -4.86 18.31
CA THR A 68 -1.86 -5.98 18.83
C THR A 68 -2.19 -7.29 18.10
N THR A 69 -3.48 -7.53 17.79
CA THR A 69 -3.91 -8.66 16.96
C THR A 69 -3.31 -8.58 15.55
N LEU A 70 -3.40 -7.42 14.89
CA LEU A 70 -2.84 -7.19 13.56
C LEU A 70 -1.31 -7.36 13.56
N ALA A 71 -0.61 -6.86 14.58
CA ALA A 71 0.83 -7.08 14.77
C ALA A 71 1.15 -8.58 14.84
N GLY A 72 0.44 -9.34 15.69
CA GLY A 72 0.60 -10.79 15.82
C GLY A 72 0.18 -11.61 14.59
N GLN A 73 -0.55 -11.00 13.65
CA GLN A 73 -0.96 -11.59 12.36
C GLN A 73 -0.07 -11.11 11.19
N CYS A 74 0.97 -10.33 11.46
CA CYS A 74 1.80 -9.65 10.45
C CYS A 74 1.04 -8.65 9.56
N GLN A 75 -0.18 -8.26 9.94
CA GLN A 75 -1.06 -7.34 9.24
C GLN A 75 -0.93 -5.89 9.75
N LEU A 76 0.29 -5.50 10.15
CA LEU A 76 0.62 -4.15 10.59
C LEU A 76 2.00 -3.74 10.03
N GLY A 77 2.09 -2.60 9.33
CA GLY A 77 3.34 -2.04 8.83
C GLY A 77 3.99 -1.06 9.80
N GLY A 78 3.15 -0.30 10.50
CA GLY A 78 3.55 0.69 11.49
C GLY A 78 2.36 1.43 12.09
N VAL A 79 2.63 2.40 12.97
CA VAL A 79 1.62 3.23 13.62
C VAL A 79 2.09 4.70 13.69
N ILE A 80 1.23 5.65 13.38
CA ILE A 80 1.41 7.08 13.67
C ILE A 80 0.78 7.42 15.03
N ILE A 81 1.52 8.18 15.84
CA ILE A 81 1.14 8.62 17.17
C ILE A 81 0.80 10.11 17.14
N PHE A 82 -0.39 10.47 17.61
CA PHE A 82 -0.86 11.83 17.80
C PHE A 82 -0.79 12.25 19.28
N LYS A 83 -0.97 13.56 19.53
CA LYS A 83 -0.93 14.13 20.89
C LYS A 83 -1.99 13.53 21.82
N ASP A 84 -3.15 13.16 21.28
CA ASP A 84 -4.24 12.49 22.02
C ASP A 84 -3.95 11.02 22.37
N ASN A 85 -2.92 10.41 21.79
CA ASN A 85 -2.48 9.06 22.14
C ASN A 85 -1.45 9.03 23.29
N VAL A 86 -0.96 10.19 23.76
CA VAL A 86 0.17 10.27 24.69
C VAL A 86 -0.28 10.25 26.14
N ASP A 87 0.01 9.13 26.82
CA ASP A 87 -0.10 8.96 28.26
C ASP A 87 1.15 8.25 28.83
N SER A 88 1.05 7.76 30.07
CA SER A 88 2.11 6.99 30.73
C SER A 88 2.22 5.52 30.27
N LEU A 89 1.22 5.00 29.55
CA LEU A 89 1.14 3.61 29.10
C LEU A 89 1.71 3.43 27.68
N LEU A 90 1.65 4.49 26.86
CA LEU A 90 2.10 4.52 25.46
C LEU A 90 3.46 3.83 25.22
N PRO A 91 4.56 4.09 25.97
CA PRO A 91 5.84 3.42 25.71
C PRO A 91 5.77 1.90 25.87
N GLY A 92 5.00 1.42 26.85
CA GLY A 92 4.76 -0.01 27.11
C GLY A 92 3.89 -0.65 26.04
N TYR A 93 2.84 0.05 25.59
CA TYR A 93 1.98 -0.40 24.50
C TYR A 93 2.76 -0.57 23.18
N LEU A 94 3.58 0.42 22.82
CA LEU A 94 4.42 0.39 21.62
C LEU A 94 5.47 -0.74 21.68
N ALA A 95 6.07 -0.99 22.84
CA ALA A 95 6.93 -2.16 23.06
C ALA A 95 6.15 -3.49 22.91
N GLY A 96 4.88 -3.53 23.34
CA GLY A 96 3.96 -4.64 23.12
C GLY A 96 3.69 -4.92 21.64
N LEU A 97 3.38 -3.89 20.84
CA LEU A 97 3.19 -4.02 19.39
C LEU A 97 4.44 -4.56 18.69
N GLN A 98 5.61 -4.03 19.01
CA GLN A 98 6.89 -4.52 18.48
C GLN A 98 7.14 -5.98 18.85
N SER A 99 6.84 -6.37 20.09
CA SER A 99 7.02 -7.74 20.60
C SER A 99 6.05 -8.73 19.93
N ALA A 100 4.79 -8.34 19.74
CA ALA A 100 3.79 -9.15 19.03
C ALA A 100 4.21 -9.40 17.57
N TYR A 101 4.62 -8.34 16.85
CA TYR A 101 5.08 -8.45 15.47
C TYR A 101 6.36 -9.30 15.34
N ALA A 102 7.33 -9.11 16.24
CA ALA A 102 8.56 -9.89 16.23
C ALA A 102 8.30 -11.39 16.51
N SER A 103 7.40 -11.70 17.46
CA SER A 103 7.09 -13.07 17.85
C SER A 103 6.31 -13.85 16.78
N ALA A 104 5.54 -13.15 15.94
CA ALA A 104 4.81 -13.75 14.82
C ALA A 104 5.71 -14.25 13.68
N GLY A 105 7.00 -13.88 13.65
CA GLY A 105 7.96 -14.40 12.66
C GLY A 105 7.75 -13.87 11.23
N CYS A 106 7.16 -12.69 11.09
CA CYS A 106 6.71 -12.11 9.82
C CYS A 106 7.77 -12.14 8.69
N SER A 107 7.39 -12.74 7.56
CA SER A 107 8.28 -13.02 6.43
C SER A 107 8.41 -11.86 5.42
N SER A 108 7.30 -11.17 5.15
CA SER A 108 7.16 -10.17 4.07
C SER A 108 8.15 -9.01 4.18
N VAL A 109 8.27 -8.43 5.38
CA VAL A 109 9.23 -7.35 5.67
C VAL A 109 9.90 -7.58 7.01
N LYS A 110 11.23 -7.70 7.00
CA LYS A 110 12.05 -7.93 8.19
C LYS A 110 12.39 -6.61 8.89
N GLY A 111 12.38 -6.64 10.23
CA GLY A 111 12.72 -5.50 11.09
C GLY A 111 11.53 -4.99 11.91
N PRO A 112 11.77 -4.11 12.90
CA PRO A 112 10.72 -3.56 13.76
C PRO A 112 9.66 -2.81 12.95
N LEU A 113 8.44 -2.73 13.48
CA LEU A 113 7.39 -1.83 12.98
C LEU A 113 7.89 -0.39 12.93
N LEU A 114 7.42 0.39 11.97
CA LEU A 114 7.68 1.84 11.95
C LEU A 114 6.71 2.52 12.91
N ILE A 115 7.22 3.17 13.96
CA ILE A 115 6.42 3.96 14.89
C ILE A 115 6.82 5.43 14.71
N VAL A 116 5.90 6.23 14.18
CA VAL A 116 6.15 7.58 13.67
C VAL A 116 5.25 8.63 14.34
N THR A 117 5.64 9.89 14.23
CA THR A 117 4.85 11.05 14.71
C THR A 117 5.44 12.34 14.12
N ASP A 118 4.74 13.46 14.22
CA ASP A 118 5.30 14.80 13.93
C ASP A 118 6.00 15.36 15.17
N GLN A 119 7.32 15.36 15.15
CA GLN A 119 8.17 16.02 16.13
C GLN A 119 9.08 17.01 15.40
N GLU A 120 8.47 17.97 14.71
CA GLU A 120 9.12 19.04 13.93
C GLU A 120 9.84 20.01 14.88
N GLY A 121 9.10 20.57 15.84
CA GLY A 121 9.56 21.62 16.74
C GLY A 121 8.45 22.63 17.05
N GLY A 122 8.75 23.62 17.89
CA GLY A 122 7.82 24.71 18.18
C GLY A 122 6.45 24.23 18.66
N GLN A 123 5.41 24.52 17.87
CA GLN A 123 4.02 24.08 18.10
C GLN A 123 3.74 22.66 17.56
N VAL A 124 4.44 22.22 16.51
CA VAL A 124 4.23 20.91 15.88
C VAL A 124 5.13 19.86 16.53
N LYS A 125 4.73 19.47 17.73
CA LYS A 125 5.31 18.36 18.49
C LYS A 125 4.20 17.58 19.20
N ARG A 126 4.15 16.26 19.00
CA ARG A 126 3.14 15.40 19.65
C ARG A 126 3.66 14.85 20.99
N LEU A 127 4.95 14.52 21.07
CA LEU A 127 5.56 13.97 22.28
C LEU A 127 6.17 15.05 23.18
N PRO A 128 6.14 14.87 24.52
CA PRO A 128 6.94 15.66 25.45
C PRO A 128 8.44 15.62 25.13
N GLY A 129 9.08 16.79 25.26
CA GLY A 129 10.48 17.00 24.90
C GLY A 129 10.64 18.03 23.78
N GLY A 130 11.83 18.05 23.18
CA GLY A 130 12.14 18.95 22.07
C GLY A 130 11.82 18.36 20.67
N PRO A 131 12.06 19.14 19.60
CA PRO A 131 12.74 20.44 19.61
C PRO A 131 11.93 21.54 20.29
N THR A 132 12.60 22.41 21.04
CA THR A 132 11.93 23.54 21.71
C THR A 132 11.60 24.66 20.72
N LEU A 133 12.57 25.03 19.88
CA LEU A 133 12.40 26.04 18.83
C LEU A 133 11.53 25.50 17.69
N SER A 134 10.78 26.38 17.02
CA SER A 134 10.16 26.10 15.71
C SER A 134 11.20 26.12 14.60
N GLU A 135 10.85 25.58 13.42
CA GLU A 135 11.76 25.52 12.28
C GLU A 135 12.13 26.94 11.80
N LYS A 136 11.18 27.88 11.79
CA LYS A 136 11.44 29.32 11.56
C LYS A 136 12.43 29.92 12.56
N MET A 137 12.27 29.66 13.86
CA MET A 137 13.23 30.12 14.88
C MET A 137 14.62 29.48 14.73
N ILE A 138 14.72 28.25 14.21
CA ILE A 138 15.98 27.57 13.90
C ILE A 138 16.67 28.24 12.70
N GLY A 139 15.91 28.55 11.65
CA GLY A 139 16.41 29.27 10.47
C GLY A 139 16.87 30.70 10.78
N GLN A 140 16.33 31.33 11.82
CA GLN A 140 16.76 32.65 12.31
C GLN A 140 18.06 32.62 13.15
N GLN A 141 18.60 31.45 13.51
CA GLN A 141 19.85 31.38 14.27
C GLN A 141 21.06 31.72 13.41
N SER A 142 22.07 32.39 13.98
CA SER A 142 23.31 32.77 13.27
C SER A 142 24.18 31.61 12.81
N ASN A 143 23.89 30.38 13.24
CA ASN A 143 24.51 29.15 12.77
C ASN A 143 23.42 28.10 12.50
N HIS A 144 22.89 28.13 11.28
CA HIS A 144 21.79 27.30 10.78
C HIS A 144 22.08 25.80 10.96
N ALA A 145 23.28 25.33 10.59
CA ALA A 145 23.68 23.93 10.77
C ALA A 145 23.74 23.51 12.24
N ALA A 146 24.30 24.33 13.14
CA ALA A 146 24.38 23.97 14.57
C ALA A 146 23.00 23.93 15.22
N ALA A 147 22.13 24.88 14.87
CA ALA A 147 20.75 24.92 15.37
C ALA A 147 19.92 23.74 14.84
N GLY A 148 19.99 23.43 13.54
CA GLY A 148 19.34 22.25 12.95
C GLY A 148 19.87 20.94 13.52
N ASN A 149 21.18 20.83 13.78
CA ASN A 149 21.77 19.67 14.45
C ASN A 149 21.21 19.50 15.87
N SER A 150 21.17 20.57 16.66
CA SER A 150 20.62 20.56 18.02
C SER A 150 19.15 20.14 18.03
N ALA A 151 18.34 20.65 17.10
CA ALA A 151 16.94 20.24 16.95
C ALA A 151 16.84 18.74 16.62
N GLY A 152 17.57 18.23 15.62
CA GLY A 152 17.59 16.80 15.31
C GLY A 152 18.08 15.91 16.46
N VAL A 153 18.97 16.43 17.33
CA VAL A 153 19.38 15.75 18.57
C VAL A 153 18.23 15.66 19.58
N GLN A 154 17.52 16.78 19.80
CA GLN A 154 16.39 16.87 20.73
C GLN A 154 15.19 16.02 20.28
N ALA A 155 14.84 16.07 18.99
CA ALA A 155 13.78 15.26 18.40
C ALA A 155 14.03 13.76 18.62
N ALA A 156 15.24 13.27 18.31
CA ALA A 156 15.61 11.88 18.54
C ALA A 156 15.57 11.47 20.02
N ALA A 157 15.90 12.38 20.94
CA ALA A 157 15.82 12.11 22.37
C ALA A 157 14.37 11.94 22.83
N ALA A 158 13.48 12.86 22.43
CA ALA A 158 12.04 12.78 22.71
C ALA A 158 11.41 11.50 22.14
N LEU A 159 11.67 11.19 20.86
CA LEU A 159 11.12 10.03 20.18
C LEU A 159 11.54 8.70 20.84
N LYS A 160 12.83 8.55 21.17
CA LYS A 160 13.34 7.35 21.86
C LYS A 160 12.75 7.16 23.26
N ALA A 161 12.44 8.24 23.99
CA ALA A 161 11.82 8.14 25.32
C ALA A 161 10.44 7.46 25.30
N TYR A 162 9.74 7.53 24.16
CA TYR A 162 8.43 6.91 23.95
C TYR A 162 8.46 5.67 23.03
N ASN A 163 9.64 5.11 22.75
CA ASN A 163 9.83 3.98 21.82
C ASN A 163 9.45 4.27 20.34
N ASN A 164 9.32 5.54 19.95
CA ASN A 164 9.16 5.93 18.54
C ASN A 164 10.51 5.82 17.80
N ASN A 165 10.46 5.33 16.55
CA ASN A 165 11.66 5.05 15.74
C ASN A 165 11.70 5.79 14.40
N GLY A 166 10.67 6.59 14.08
CA GLY A 166 10.71 7.57 13.00
C GLY A 166 10.04 8.89 13.38
N ASN A 167 10.41 9.93 12.64
CA ASN A 167 9.84 11.28 12.71
C ASN A 167 9.36 11.69 11.33
N LEU A 168 8.21 12.34 11.25
CA LEU A 168 7.69 12.98 10.04
C LEU A 168 8.23 14.42 9.94
N ALA A 169 9.55 14.58 10.05
CA ALA A 169 10.28 15.84 10.05
C ALA A 169 11.73 15.63 9.56
N PRO A 170 12.42 16.67 9.03
CA PRO A 170 12.06 18.10 9.03
C PRO A 170 11.23 18.54 7.81
N VAL A 171 10.63 19.73 7.92
CA VAL A 171 9.99 20.43 6.79
C VAL A 171 11.07 21.10 5.91
N LEU A 172 10.94 20.96 4.59
CA LEU A 172 11.85 21.50 3.56
C LEU A 172 11.18 22.60 2.72
N ASP A 173 9.94 22.95 3.04
CA ASP A 173 9.18 23.94 2.31
C ASP A 173 9.82 25.32 2.47
N VAL A 174 10.06 26.00 1.35
CA VAL A 174 10.61 27.35 1.29
C VAL A 174 9.44 28.32 1.11
N TYR A 175 9.17 29.19 2.06
CA TYR A 175 8.08 30.15 1.91
C TYR A 175 8.43 31.25 0.90
N HIS A 176 7.47 31.76 0.14
CA HIS A 176 7.73 32.75 -0.93
C HIS A 176 7.47 34.18 -0.44
N ALA A 177 6.45 34.38 0.39
CA ALA A 177 6.06 35.64 0.99
C ALA A 177 5.85 35.52 2.52
N PRO A 178 6.15 36.56 3.32
CA PRO A 178 5.82 36.58 4.74
C PRO A 178 4.32 36.36 4.96
N GLY A 179 3.97 35.40 5.82
CA GLY A 179 2.58 35.01 6.06
C GLY A 179 2.03 33.90 5.16
N ASP A 180 2.81 33.34 4.23
CA ASP A 180 2.47 32.05 3.58
C ASP A 180 2.23 30.95 4.63
N PHE A 181 1.49 29.89 4.26
CA PHE A 181 0.96 28.91 5.21
C PHE A 181 2.02 28.29 6.13
N GLU A 182 3.17 27.90 5.58
CA GLU A 182 4.27 27.32 6.37
C GLU A 182 5.08 28.38 7.16
N ASP A 183 5.03 29.66 6.75
CA ASP A 183 5.71 30.77 7.43
C ASP A 183 4.93 31.28 8.67
N GLN A 184 3.62 31.46 8.54
CA GLN A 184 2.75 31.91 9.65
C GLN A 184 2.64 30.85 10.75
N ASN A 185 2.75 29.56 10.40
CA ASN A 185 2.75 28.44 11.34
C ASN A 185 4.15 28.09 11.87
N GLU A 186 5.19 28.85 11.48
CA GLU A 186 6.59 28.70 11.88
C GLU A 186 7.28 27.36 11.48
N ARG A 187 6.73 26.67 10.47
CA ARG A 187 7.19 25.35 9.98
C ARG A 187 8.23 25.45 8.87
N SER A 188 8.25 26.53 8.09
CA SER A 188 9.35 26.80 7.17
C SER A 188 10.53 27.44 7.89
N TYR A 189 11.76 26.97 7.65
CA TYR A 189 12.97 27.58 8.21
C TYR A 189 13.25 28.99 7.65
N SER A 190 12.99 29.22 6.35
CA SER A 190 13.36 30.46 5.65
C SER A 190 12.72 30.55 4.27
N ASN A 191 12.71 31.76 3.69
CA ASN A 191 12.48 31.97 2.25
C ASN A 191 13.76 31.82 1.41
N ASP A 192 14.91 31.58 2.05
CA ASP A 192 16.16 31.19 1.38
C ASP A 192 16.30 29.66 1.39
N SER A 193 16.20 29.04 0.21
CA SER A 193 16.38 27.60 0.02
C SER A 193 17.72 27.06 0.53
N ALA A 194 18.78 27.89 0.56
CA ALA A 194 20.08 27.48 1.10
C ALA A 194 20.06 27.35 2.62
N VAL A 195 19.35 28.25 3.32
CA VAL A 195 19.15 28.17 4.78
C VAL A 195 18.31 26.94 5.13
N VAL A 196 17.20 26.72 4.40
CA VAL A 196 16.36 25.52 4.57
C VAL A 196 17.19 24.24 4.33
N ALA A 197 18.00 24.20 3.27
CA ALA A 197 18.88 23.07 2.96
C ALA A 197 19.92 22.81 4.07
N GLU A 198 20.52 23.84 4.64
CA GLU A 198 21.52 23.73 5.71
C GLU A 198 20.90 23.19 7.02
N CYS A 199 19.80 23.79 7.47
CA CYS A 199 19.07 23.36 8.66
C CYS A 199 18.57 21.91 8.53
N ALA A 200 17.85 21.60 7.45
CA ALA A 200 17.27 20.27 7.24
C ALA A 200 18.34 19.18 7.13
N ALA A 201 19.42 19.43 6.37
CA ALA A 201 20.51 18.45 6.23
C ALA A 201 21.25 18.20 7.56
N ALA A 202 21.34 19.19 8.44
CA ALA A 202 21.92 19.03 9.78
C ALA A 202 21.00 18.25 10.72
N PHE A 203 19.69 18.57 10.72
CA PHE A 203 18.65 17.86 11.47
C PHE A 203 18.61 16.36 11.10
N ILE A 204 18.54 16.07 9.80
CA ILE A 204 18.47 14.71 9.25
C ILE A 204 19.69 13.89 9.69
N LYS A 205 20.90 14.45 9.62
CA LYS A 205 22.13 13.77 10.07
C LYS A 205 22.11 13.50 11.57
N ALA A 206 21.71 14.48 12.39
CA ALA A 206 21.66 14.38 13.84
C ALA A 206 20.67 13.31 14.32
N GLN A 207 19.43 13.37 13.83
CA GLN A 207 18.36 12.45 14.23
C GLN A 207 18.66 11.01 13.80
N GLN A 208 19.06 10.82 12.53
CA GLN A 208 19.38 9.49 12.00
C GLN A 208 20.68 8.92 12.58
N GLY A 209 21.62 9.77 12.99
CA GLY A 209 22.81 9.38 13.75
C GLY A 209 22.48 8.75 15.11
N GLN A 210 21.34 9.12 15.70
CA GLN A 210 20.80 8.51 16.92
C GLN A 210 19.88 7.30 16.66
N GLY A 211 19.72 6.88 15.41
CA GLY A 211 18.96 5.68 15.03
C GLY A 211 17.46 5.90 14.79
N VAL A 212 17.00 7.15 14.72
CA VAL A 212 15.60 7.51 14.43
C VAL A 212 15.47 7.95 12.96
N VAL A 213 14.52 7.37 12.22
CA VAL A 213 14.24 7.68 10.81
C VAL A 213 13.80 9.13 10.66
N ALA A 214 14.35 9.86 9.68
CA ALA A 214 13.90 11.22 9.31
C ALA A 214 13.14 11.21 7.98
N THR A 215 12.22 12.17 7.84
CA THR A 215 11.31 12.31 6.69
C THR A 215 11.33 13.75 6.22
N ALA A 216 11.85 14.01 5.03
CA ALA A 216 11.80 15.34 4.43
C ALA A 216 10.45 15.57 3.74
N LYS A 217 9.78 16.71 3.98
CA LYS A 217 8.42 17.01 3.50
C LYS A 217 8.21 18.51 3.17
N HIS A 218 7.29 18.92 2.29
CA HIS A 218 6.32 18.13 1.53
C HIS A 218 6.61 18.25 0.01
N PHE A 219 7.20 17.21 -0.61
CA PHE A 219 7.78 17.26 -1.96
C PHE A 219 6.74 17.51 -3.07
N PRO A 220 6.98 18.36 -4.10
CA PRO A 220 8.22 19.11 -4.39
C PRO A 220 8.47 20.32 -3.50
N GLY A 221 7.43 20.87 -2.87
CA GLY A 221 7.50 21.94 -1.87
C GLY A 221 6.13 22.61 -1.74
N LEU A 222 5.64 22.79 -0.51
CA LEU A 222 4.33 23.39 -0.20
C LEU A 222 4.43 24.88 0.17
N GLY A 223 5.63 25.42 0.35
CA GLY A 223 5.86 26.75 0.96
C GLY A 223 5.28 27.94 0.19
N ALA A 224 4.95 27.78 -1.10
CA ALA A 224 4.24 28.77 -1.91
C ALA A 224 2.71 28.82 -1.67
N ALA A 225 2.17 27.98 -0.77
CA ALA A 225 0.76 28.02 -0.38
C ALA A 225 0.47 29.28 0.44
N SER A 226 -0.53 30.06 0.04
CA SER A 226 -0.92 31.28 0.79
C SER A 226 -1.49 30.94 2.17
N ALA A 227 -1.59 31.94 3.05
CA ALA A 227 -2.07 31.84 4.43
C ALA A 227 -3.35 31.00 4.67
N THR A 228 -4.19 30.79 3.65
CA THR A 228 -5.45 30.03 3.77
C THR A 228 -5.40 28.63 3.17
N GLU A 229 -4.37 28.30 2.39
CA GLU A 229 -4.30 27.11 1.54
C GLU A 229 -3.73 25.90 2.29
N ASN A 230 -4.55 25.32 3.17
CA ASN A 230 -4.24 24.08 3.86
C ASN A 230 -4.67 22.84 3.03
N THR A 231 -3.72 21.99 2.67
CA THR A 231 -3.97 20.71 1.96
C THR A 231 -4.70 19.66 2.80
N ASP A 232 -4.65 19.75 4.13
CA ASP A 232 -5.38 18.84 5.03
C ASP A 232 -6.90 19.07 4.92
N GLU A 233 -7.31 20.30 4.61
CA GLU A 233 -8.70 20.74 4.61
C GLU A 233 -9.32 20.75 3.21
N ARG A 234 -8.54 21.06 2.16
CA ARG A 234 -9.08 21.28 0.80
C ARG A 234 -8.03 21.12 -0.31
N PRO A 235 -8.45 20.98 -1.57
CA PRO A 235 -7.56 21.06 -2.72
C PRO A 235 -6.82 22.41 -2.80
N VAL A 236 -5.51 22.36 -3.03
CA VAL A 236 -4.60 23.51 -3.19
C VAL A 236 -3.84 23.36 -4.52
N THR A 237 -3.59 24.47 -5.22
CA THR A 237 -2.87 24.48 -6.51
C THR A 237 -1.71 25.47 -6.51
N ILE A 238 -0.48 24.95 -6.52
CA ILE A 238 0.73 25.75 -6.54
C ILE A 238 1.07 26.15 -7.99
N ASN A 239 0.66 27.36 -8.37
CA ASN A 239 0.85 27.92 -9.71
C ASN A 239 2.27 28.54 -9.88
N ARG A 240 3.31 27.74 -9.66
CA ARG A 240 4.72 28.11 -9.93
C ARG A 240 5.21 27.50 -11.23
N SER A 241 6.20 28.13 -11.87
CA SER A 241 6.84 27.54 -13.06
C SER A 241 7.69 26.32 -12.66
N LEU A 242 7.89 25.37 -13.57
CA LEU A 242 8.77 24.21 -13.31
C LEU A 242 10.25 24.62 -13.14
N ALA A 243 10.62 25.82 -13.60
CA ALA A 243 11.92 26.40 -13.31
C ALA A 243 12.02 26.81 -11.84
N ASP A 244 11.05 27.58 -11.33
CA ASP A 244 10.98 28.03 -9.93
C ASP A 244 10.89 26.84 -8.97
N LEU A 245 9.99 25.89 -9.25
CA LEU A 245 9.83 24.68 -8.45
C LEU A 245 11.18 23.94 -8.30
N ARG A 246 11.98 23.87 -9.37
CA ARG A 246 13.29 23.21 -9.34
C ARG A 246 14.41 24.04 -8.69
N SER A 247 14.34 25.37 -8.75
CA SER A 247 15.40 26.28 -8.27
C SER A 247 15.18 26.83 -6.86
N ILE A 248 13.92 26.81 -6.37
CA ILE A 248 13.52 27.33 -5.07
C ILE A 248 12.98 26.18 -4.20
N ASP A 249 11.85 25.58 -4.59
CA ASP A 249 11.08 24.66 -3.75
C ASP A 249 11.75 23.29 -3.59
N GLU A 250 12.22 22.68 -4.69
CA GLU A 250 12.94 21.41 -4.69
C GLU A 250 14.42 21.55 -4.30
N ALA A 251 14.96 22.78 -4.22
CA ALA A 251 16.39 23.02 -4.02
C ALA A 251 16.96 22.48 -2.68
N PRO A 252 16.20 22.38 -1.57
CA PRO A 252 16.64 21.71 -0.35
C PRO A 252 16.75 20.17 -0.47
N TYR A 253 16.00 19.53 -1.37
CA TYR A 253 15.94 18.06 -1.46
C TYR A 253 17.27 17.40 -1.84
N PRO A 254 18.08 17.90 -2.81
CA PRO A 254 19.44 17.42 -3.02
C PRO A 254 20.31 17.36 -1.76
N ALA A 255 20.19 18.35 -0.86
CA ALA A 255 20.94 18.39 0.39
C ALA A 255 20.44 17.33 1.39
N ALA A 256 19.12 17.12 1.50
CA ALA A 256 18.51 16.06 2.31
C ALA A 256 18.85 14.64 1.79
N ILE A 257 18.85 14.45 0.47
CA ILE A 257 19.26 13.20 -0.19
C ILE A 257 20.75 12.94 0.07
N ALA A 258 21.61 13.95 -0.04
CA ALA A 258 23.04 13.85 0.29
C ALA A 258 23.30 13.64 1.80
N ALA A 259 22.42 14.15 2.67
CA ALA A 259 22.40 13.84 4.10
C ALA A 259 21.93 12.40 4.40
N GLY A 260 21.45 11.67 3.39
CA GLY A 260 21.03 10.27 3.50
C GLY A 260 19.65 10.09 4.12
N VAL A 261 18.74 11.05 3.91
CA VAL A 261 17.35 11.02 4.43
C VAL A 261 16.66 9.70 4.09
N LYS A 262 16.02 9.10 5.09
CA LYS A 262 15.44 7.76 5.00
C LYS A 262 14.06 7.71 4.37
N MET A 263 13.24 8.73 4.62
CA MET A 263 11.95 8.89 3.98
C MET A 263 11.80 10.27 3.32
N ILE A 264 10.97 10.36 2.29
CA ILE A 264 10.47 11.62 1.73
C ILE A 264 8.96 11.53 1.64
N MET A 265 8.28 12.60 2.03
CA MET A 265 6.83 12.73 1.96
C MET A 265 6.44 13.75 0.89
N PRO A 266 5.57 13.41 -0.07
CA PRO A 266 5.07 14.33 -1.09
C PRO A 266 3.86 15.12 -0.59
N SER A 267 3.69 16.32 -1.14
CA SER A 267 2.52 17.18 -0.91
C SER A 267 1.25 16.66 -1.61
N TRP A 268 0.09 17.05 -1.07
CA TRP A 268 -1.22 16.89 -1.70
C TRP A 268 -1.66 18.08 -2.55
N ALA A 269 -0.83 19.10 -2.74
CA ALA A 269 -1.12 20.15 -3.71
C ALA A 269 -0.94 19.67 -5.17
N LEU A 270 -1.69 20.32 -6.07
CA LEU A 270 -1.51 20.23 -7.53
C LEU A 270 -0.38 21.17 -7.99
N TYR A 271 0.39 20.73 -8.99
CA TYR A 271 1.52 21.48 -9.54
C TYR A 271 1.45 21.47 -11.08
N PRO A 272 0.61 22.34 -11.69
CA PRO A 272 0.26 22.27 -13.11
C PRO A 272 1.43 22.32 -14.09
N ALA A 273 2.57 22.89 -13.70
CA ALA A 273 3.78 23.00 -14.52
C ALA A 273 4.44 21.64 -14.87
N LEU A 274 4.04 20.54 -14.21
CA LEU A 274 4.40 19.18 -14.61
C LEU A 274 3.18 18.25 -14.62
N ASP A 275 2.29 18.38 -13.63
CA ASP A 275 1.05 17.62 -13.59
C ASP A 275 -0.14 18.44 -13.08
N ALA A 276 -1.05 18.74 -13.99
CA ALA A 276 -2.30 19.45 -13.70
C ALA A 276 -3.46 18.52 -13.31
N GLN A 277 -3.27 17.20 -13.38
CA GLN A 277 -4.32 16.20 -13.11
C GLN A 277 -4.20 15.55 -11.73
N TYR A 278 -2.98 15.42 -11.20
CA TYR A 278 -2.69 14.63 -10.02
C TYR A 278 -1.77 15.38 -9.05
N PRO A 279 -2.14 15.49 -7.76
CA PRO A 279 -1.23 15.92 -6.71
C PRO A 279 0.08 15.15 -6.69
N SER A 280 1.14 15.77 -6.19
CA SER A 280 2.50 15.21 -6.19
C SER A 280 2.53 13.75 -5.71
N GLY A 281 1.89 13.44 -4.58
CA GLY A 281 1.89 12.09 -4.00
C GLY A 281 1.15 11.00 -4.78
N ILE A 282 0.30 11.35 -5.75
CA ILE A 282 -0.35 10.40 -6.67
C ILE A 282 0.02 10.63 -8.15
N SER A 283 1.01 11.48 -8.43
CA SER A 283 1.54 11.70 -9.77
C SER A 283 2.82 10.90 -10.00
N SER A 284 2.79 9.99 -10.98
CA SER A 284 3.99 9.26 -11.42
C SER A 284 5.05 10.19 -12.03
N LYS A 285 4.67 11.36 -12.56
CA LYS A 285 5.61 12.37 -13.07
C LYS A 285 6.46 12.97 -11.94
N TRP A 286 5.82 13.33 -10.82
CA TRP A 286 6.51 13.83 -9.64
C TRP A 286 7.33 12.73 -8.94
N ILE A 287 6.73 11.58 -8.66
CA ILE A 287 7.39 10.53 -7.88
C ILE A 287 8.44 9.74 -8.68
N GLN A 288 8.10 9.21 -9.86
CA GLN A 288 9.07 8.44 -10.66
C GLN A 288 9.96 9.35 -11.51
N GLY A 289 9.39 10.38 -12.14
CA GLY A 289 10.11 11.31 -13.02
C GLY A 289 11.08 12.21 -12.26
N GLU A 290 10.57 13.13 -11.44
CA GLU A 290 11.40 14.09 -10.72
C GLU A 290 12.14 13.45 -9.55
N LEU A 291 11.43 12.86 -8.58
CA LEU A 291 12.04 12.42 -7.31
C LEU A 291 12.98 11.22 -7.48
N ARG A 292 12.52 10.12 -8.10
CA ARG A 292 13.36 8.91 -8.28
C ARG A 292 14.26 8.96 -9.51
N GLY A 293 13.84 9.66 -10.55
CA GLY A 293 14.56 9.87 -11.81
C GLY A 293 15.57 11.01 -11.70
N ARG A 294 15.13 12.26 -11.82
CA ARG A 294 15.98 13.47 -11.86
C ARG A 294 16.81 13.66 -10.59
N LEU A 295 16.17 13.64 -9.42
CA LEU A 295 16.83 13.76 -8.11
C LEU A 295 17.47 12.46 -7.63
N GLY A 296 17.18 11.34 -8.29
CA GLY A 296 17.83 10.05 -8.05
C GLY A 296 17.47 9.39 -6.72
N TYR A 297 16.41 9.80 -6.02
CA TYR A 297 16.08 9.30 -4.69
C TYR A 297 15.78 7.80 -4.66
N LYS A 298 16.49 7.04 -3.81
CA LYS A 298 16.36 5.58 -3.67
C LYS A 298 15.81 5.12 -2.31
N GLY A 299 15.48 6.06 -1.41
CA GLY A 299 14.87 5.76 -0.12
C GLY A 299 13.36 5.50 -0.24
N VAL A 300 12.70 5.46 0.92
CA VAL A 300 11.26 5.21 1.04
C VAL A 300 10.49 6.49 0.78
N VAL A 301 9.44 6.43 -0.04
CA VAL A 301 8.46 7.52 -0.14
C VAL A 301 7.25 7.13 0.70
N ILE A 302 6.79 8.02 1.58
CA ILE A 302 5.60 7.84 2.43
C ILE A 302 4.57 8.89 2.05
N THR A 303 3.29 8.57 1.92
CA THR A 303 2.27 9.61 1.70
C THR A 303 2.19 10.54 2.90
N ASP A 304 1.67 11.74 2.69
CA ASP A 304 1.04 12.48 3.78
C ASP A 304 -0.33 11.82 4.14
N ALA A 305 -1.09 12.38 5.06
CA ALA A 305 -2.36 11.82 5.55
C ALA A 305 -3.34 11.53 4.40
N ILE A 306 -3.70 10.26 4.18
CA ILE A 306 -4.43 9.83 2.97
C ILE A 306 -5.90 10.28 2.94
N GLU A 307 -6.48 10.57 4.10
CA GLU A 307 -7.83 11.13 4.25
C GLU A 307 -7.95 12.62 3.91
N ALA A 308 -6.82 13.35 3.78
CA ALA A 308 -6.78 14.80 3.61
C ALA A 308 -7.75 15.36 2.55
N GLY A 309 -8.34 16.53 2.83
CA GLY A 309 -9.28 17.21 1.94
C GLY A 309 -8.70 17.56 0.56
N GLY A 310 -7.38 17.74 0.47
CA GLY A 310 -6.66 17.84 -0.80
C GLY A 310 -6.87 16.67 -1.78
N LEU A 311 -7.33 15.52 -1.28
CA LEU A 311 -7.60 14.31 -2.07
C LEU A 311 -9.09 14.02 -2.31
N GLU A 312 -10.01 14.90 -1.93
CA GLU A 312 -11.47 14.66 -2.05
C GLU A 312 -11.90 14.15 -3.43
N GLY A 313 -11.37 14.74 -4.51
CA GLY A 313 -11.67 14.35 -5.89
C GLY A 313 -11.09 13.01 -6.38
N PHE A 314 -10.27 12.33 -5.58
CA PHE A 314 -9.51 11.12 -5.97
C PHE A 314 -10.05 9.81 -5.38
N GLY A 315 -11.33 9.82 -4.97
CA GLY A 315 -12.02 8.65 -4.44
C GLY A 315 -11.84 8.48 -2.93
N THR A 316 -12.01 7.25 -2.46
CA THR A 316 -11.90 6.86 -1.04
C THR A 316 -10.46 6.58 -0.62
N ASP A 317 -10.16 6.60 0.69
CA ASP A 317 -8.82 6.31 1.23
C ASP A 317 -8.17 5.01 0.69
N PRO A 318 -8.90 3.87 0.55
CA PRO A 318 -8.34 2.68 -0.06
C PRO A 318 -8.00 2.85 -1.56
N GLU A 319 -8.82 3.59 -2.32
CA GLU A 319 -8.53 3.92 -3.73
C GLU A 319 -7.32 4.86 -3.85
N ARG A 320 -7.25 5.91 -3.01
CA ARG A 320 -6.11 6.83 -2.91
C ARG A 320 -4.82 6.09 -2.56
N GLY A 321 -4.87 5.12 -1.65
CA GLY A 321 -3.74 4.24 -1.32
C GLY A 321 -3.24 3.44 -2.52
N VAL A 322 -4.13 2.86 -3.32
CA VAL A 322 -3.76 2.17 -4.57
C VAL A 322 -3.15 3.14 -5.59
N LEU A 323 -3.72 4.34 -5.75
CA LEU A 323 -3.18 5.39 -6.64
C LEU A 323 -1.77 5.83 -6.24
N ALA A 324 -1.50 5.99 -4.94
CA ALA A 324 -0.18 6.37 -4.44
C ALA A 324 0.89 5.30 -4.71
N ILE A 325 0.60 4.02 -4.44
CA ILE A 325 1.55 2.93 -4.78
C ILE A 325 1.73 2.81 -6.31
N ALA A 326 0.67 3.01 -7.11
CA ALA A 326 0.77 3.05 -8.56
C ALA A 326 1.67 4.21 -9.06
N ALA A 327 1.59 5.38 -8.42
CA ALA A 327 2.46 6.53 -8.69
C ALA A 327 3.92 6.28 -8.28
N GLY A 328 4.21 5.34 -7.37
CA GLY A 328 5.56 4.97 -6.94
C GLY A 328 5.91 5.31 -5.49
N VAL A 329 4.92 5.70 -4.70
CA VAL A 329 5.02 5.80 -3.24
C VAL A 329 5.22 4.40 -2.65
N ASP A 330 5.83 4.32 -1.46
CA ASP A 330 6.08 3.04 -0.79
C ASP A 330 5.17 2.79 0.43
N LEU A 331 4.99 3.79 1.29
CA LEU A 331 4.17 3.71 2.49
C LEU A 331 2.94 4.61 2.40
N ILE A 332 1.78 4.12 2.83
CA ILE A 332 0.54 4.89 2.98
C ILE A 332 0.35 5.26 4.45
N LEU A 333 0.10 6.53 4.72
CA LEU A 333 -0.18 7.07 6.05
C LEU A 333 -1.70 7.16 6.27
N ALA A 334 -2.26 6.18 6.97
CA ALA A 334 -3.67 6.13 7.36
C ALA A 334 -3.85 6.85 8.70
N ALA A 335 -4.09 8.15 8.66
CA ALA A 335 -3.98 9.07 9.80
C ALA A 335 -5.33 9.48 10.43
N ALA A 336 -6.46 8.96 9.95
CA ALA A 336 -7.82 9.36 10.35
C ALA A 336 -8.21 8.95 11.79
N ARG A 337 -7.23 8.62 12.64
CA ARG A 337 -7.38 8.09 14.01
C ARG A 337 -8.31 6.88 14.07
N ASN A 338 -8.26 6.02 13.05
CA ASN A 338 -9.13 4.85 12.95
C ASN A 338 -8.38 3.64 12.37
N VAL A 339 -8.38 2.52 13.12
CA VAL A 339 -7.73 1.27 12.72
C VAL A 339 -8.32 0.71 11.42
N SER A 340 -9.65 0.82 11.21
CA SER A 340 -10.30 0.24 10.03
C SER A 340 -9.96 0.96 8.72
N GLN A 341 -9.48 2.20 8.77
CA GLN A 341 -8.96 2.92 7.61
C GLN A 341 -7.76 2.15 7.02
N GLY A 342 -6.79 1.80 7.87
CA GLY A 342 -5.64 1.00 7.47
C GLY A 342 -6.02 -0.39 6.98
N GLU A 343 -6.97 -1.07 7.63
CA GLU A 343 -7.47 -2.38 7.19
C GLU A 343 -8.12 -2.32 5.79
N GLY A 344 -8.89 -1.25 5.52
CA GLY A 344 -9.48 -1.00 4.20
C GLY A 344 -8.44 -0.81 3.11
N ILE A 345 -7.39 0.00 3.38
CA ILE A 345 -6.27 0.22 2.46
C ILE A 345 -5.51 -1.09 2.20
N VAL A 346 -5.25 -1.90 3.22
CA VAL A 346 -4.63 -3.23 3.07
C VAL A 346 -5.46 -4.13 2.16
N SER A 347 -6.78 -4.19 2.37
CA SER A 347 -7.69 -4.99 1.54
C SER A 347 -7.70 -4.54 0.07
N ALA A 348 -7.69 -3.22 -0.17
CA ALA A 348 -7.60 -2.66 -1.52
C ALA A 348 -6.26 -2.96 -2.20
N LEU A 349 -5.12 -2.88 -1.48
CA LEU A 349 -3.81 -3.22 -2.03
C LEU A 349 -3.71 -4.71 -2.39
N VAL A 350 -4.20 -5.63 -1.54
CA VAL A 350 -4.30 -7.07 -1.86
C VAL A 350 -5.11 -7.27 -3.14
N THR A 351 -6.29 -6.64 -3.21
CA THR A 351 -7.21 -6.76 -4.35
C THR A 351 -6.56 -6.20 -5.63
N ALA A 352 -5.92 -5.04 -5.55
CA ALA A 352 -5.32 -4.37 -6.71
C ALA A 352 -4.14 -5.16 -7.29
N VAL A 353 -3.25 -5.67 -6.44
CA VAL A 353 -2.10 -6.48 -6.91
C VAL A 353 -2.55 -7.83 -7.44
N ASN A 354 -3.47 -8.52 -6.75
CA ASN A 354 -3.91 -9.86 -7.16
C ASN A 354 -4.83 -9.87 -8.40
N SER A 355 -5.54 -8.76 -8.66
CA SER A 355 -6.26 -8.54 -9.92
C SER A 355 -5.36 -8.04 -11.06
N GLY A 356 -4.10 -7.68 -10.78
CA GLY A 356 -3.18 -7.09 -11.74
C GLY A 356 -3.45 -5.61 -12.09
N SER A 357 -4.43 -4.97 -11.45
CA SER A 357 -4.70 -3.53 -11.63
C SER A 357 -3.63 -2.64 -10.99
N LEU A 358 -2.92 -3.14 -9.97
CA LEU A 358 -1.64 -2.63 -9.51
C LEU A 358 -0.53 -3.60 -9.89
N SER A 359 0.55 -3.10 -10.52
CA SER A 359 1.67 -3.93 -10.93
C SER A 359 2.39 -4.57 -9.73
N GLY A 360 2.40 -5.90 -9.66
CA GLY A 360 3.13 -6.65 -8.64
C GLY A 360 4.64 -6.39 -8.62
N SER A 361 5.25 -5.99 -9.75
CA SER A 361 6.66 -5.59 -9.78
C SER A 361 6.89 -4.20 -9.18
N THR A 362 5.96 -3.26 -9.37
CA THR A 362 5.97 -1.95 -8.69
C THR A 362 5.83 -2.14 -7.18
N PHE A 363 4.87 -2.97 -6.76
CA PHE A 363 4.63 -3.32 -5.36
C PHE A 363 5.88 -3.97 -4.73
N SER A 364 6.43 -5.03 -5.34
CA SER A 364 7.62 -5.73 -4.82
C SER A 364 8.89 -4.86 -4.76
N ALA A 365 9.09 -3.98 -5.74
CA ALA A 365 10.18 -3.01 -5.73
C ALA A 365 10.03 -2.03 -4.55
N SER A 366 8.80 -1.70 -4.17
CA SER A 366 8.48 -0.90 -3.01
C SER A 366 8.70 -1.65 -1.69
N THR A 367 8.19 -2.89 -1.56
CA THR A 367 8.42 -3.77 -0.39
C THR A 367 9.92 -3.91 -0.08
N SER A 368 10.73 -3.99 -1.13
CA SER A 368 12.19 -4.05 -1.05
C SER A 368 12.84 -2.79 -0.44
N ARG A 369 12.27 -1.60 -0.66
CA ARG A 369 12.73 -0.34 -0.03
C ARG A 369 12.33 -0.30 1.45
N ILE A 370 11.10 -0.67 1.77
CA ILE A 370 10.59 -0.72 3.15
C ILE A 370 11.42 -1.72 3.99
N SER A 371 11.72 -2.89 3.43
CA SER A 371 12.62 -3.87 4.06
C SER A 371 14.05 -3.34 4.20
N SER A 372 14.57 -2.60 3.21
CA SER A 372 15.88 -1.94 3.30
C SER A 372 15.93 -0.80 4.34
N LEU A 373 14.79 -0.19 4.66
CA LEU A 373 14.64 0.83 5.71
C LEU A 373 14.57 0.18 7.10
N ARG A 374 13.70 -0.83 7.27
CA ARG A 374 13.43 -1.49 8.56
C ARG A 374 14.55 -2.42 8.99
N THR A 375 15.31 -3.00 8.05
CA THR A 375 16.51 -3.78 8.41
C THR A 375 17.70 -2.87 8.74
N LYS A 376 18.22 -2.97 9.97
CA LYS A 376 19.57 -2.51 10.27
C LYS A 376 20.56 -3.31 9.40
N LYS A 377 21.01 -2.73 8.28
CA LYS A 377 22.27 -3.14 7.68
C LYS A 377 23.37 -2.95 8.73
N ARG A 378 23.76 -4.05 9.40
CA ARG A 378 25.10 -4.14 9.98
C ARG A 378 26.04 -3.74 8.85
N ARG A 379 26.74 -2.60 8.98
CA ARG A 379 27.79 -2.24 8.03
C ARG A 379 28.77 -3.40 7.99
N GLU A 380 28.84 -4.09 6.87
CA GLU A 380 29.74 -5.23 6.66
C GLU A 380 31.21 -4.77 6.47
N SER A 381 31.55 -3.63 7.07
CA SER A 381 32.88 -3.04 7.17
C SER A 381 33.74 -3.72 8.25
N SER A 382 33.14 -4.50 9.15
CA SER A 382 33.86 -5.21 10.22
C SER A 382 34.44 -6.57 9.82
N ARG A 383 34.01 -7.16 8.68
CA ARG A 383 34.49 -8.49 8.24
C ARG A 383 35.73 -8.47 7.36
N LEU A 384 36.09 -7.33 6.77
CA LEU A 384 37.33 -7.16 5.99
C LEU A 384 38.51 -6.61 6.82
N VAL A 385 38.26 -5.93 7.94
CA VAL A 385 39.33 -5.46 8.85
C VAL A 385 39.85 -6.60 9.73
N HIS A 386 39.04 -7.63 10.00
CA HIS A 386 39.44 -8.75 10.88
C HIS A 386 40.37 -9.79 10.22
N GLN A 387 40.59 -9.75 8.90
CA GLN A 387 41.63 -10.57 8.25
C GLN A 387 42.98 -9.85 8.07
N GLN A 388 43.04 -8.53 8.23
CA GLN A 388 44.31 -7.77 8.27
C GLN A 388 44.83 -7.58 9.70
N GLY A 389 43.97 -7.74 10.72
CA GLY A 389 44.35 -7.62 12.13
C GLY A 389 45.10 -8.82 12.74
N LEU A 390 45.04 -10.02 12.16
CA LEU A 390 45.69 -11.21 12.73
C LEU A 390 47.18 -11.35 12.40
N PHE A 391 47.69 -10.66 11.38
CA PHE A 391 49.11 -10.76 10.99
C PHE A 391 50.07 -9.86 11.79
N ARG A 392 49.55 -9.04 12.71
CA ARG A 392 50.35 -8.07 13.49
C ARG A 392 50.43 -8.40 14.98
N ARG A 393 50.32 -9.68 15.35
CA ARG A 393 50.23 -10.13 16.76
C ARG A 393 51.12 -11.33 17.11
N LEU A 394 52.28 -11.48 16.45
CA LEU A 394 53.25 -12.54 16.74
C LEU A 394 54.70 -12.07 16.99
N TYR A 395 55.03 -10.79 16.83
CA TYR A 395 56.34 -10.26 17.23
C TYR A 395 56.21 -8.91 17.93
N THR A 396 56.79 -8.87 19.15
CA THR A 396 57.48 -7.78 19.87
C THR A 396 57.05 -7.73 21.35
N PRO A 397 57.89 -8.25 22.27
CA PRO A 397 57.89 -7.85 23.68
C PRO A 397 58.81 -6.62 23.90
N LEU A 398 58.78 -6.10 25.14
CA LEU A 398 59.46 -4.92 25.72
C LEU A 398 58.51 -3.71 25.88
N TYR A 399 57.91 -3.58 27.07
CA TYR A 399 58.41 -2.83 28.24
C TYR A 399 58.37 -1.30 28.06
N THR A 400 57.40 -0.68 28.75
CA THR A 400 57.50 0.54 29.60
C THR A 400 58.02 1.85 28.97
N SER A 401 57.63 3.06 29.40
CA SER A 401 57.12 3.54 30.70
C SER A 401 56.62 4.98 30.56
N TRP A 402 55.54 5.34 31.29
CA TRP A 402 55.27 6.67 31.87
C TRP A 402 55.05 7.83 30.83
N GLU A 403 54.38 8.95 31.09
CA GLU A 403 53.76 9.50 32.30
C GLU A 403 52.55 10.41 31.93
N GLN A 404 51.75 10.84 32.91
CA GLN A 404 50.70 11.85 32.75
C GLN A 404 51.30 13.27 32.84
N PHE A 405 50.73 14.27 32.16
CA PHE A 405 50.33 15.56 32.79
C PHE A 405 49.41 16.38 31.86
N ALA A 406 48.95 17.53 32.34
CA ALA A 406 47.65 18.13 32.03
C ALA A 406 47.68 19.43 31.19
N LEU A 407 46.49 19.78 30.64
CA LEU A 407 45.92 21.13 30.42
C LEU A 407 46.84 22.25 29.86
N ASP A 408 46.65 22.69 28.60
CA ASP A 408 45.71 23.75 28.13
C ASP A 408 46.50 25.02 27.68
N PRO A 409 45.94 26.13 27.17
CA PRO A 409 46.00 26.40 25.73
C PRO A 409 46.64 27.76 25.37
N SER A 410 47.59 27.79 24.44
CA SER A 410 47.88 29.02 23.68
C SER A 410 48.71 28.79 22.41
N VAL A 411 48.59 29.75 21.47
CA VAL A 411 49.47 29.97 20.31
C VAL A 411 49.51 28.87 19.23
N PHE A 412 48.71 29.02 18.18
CA PHE A 412 49.21 29.53 16.89
C PHE A 412 48.07 29.83 15.90
N LYS A 413 48.02 31.08 15.41
CA LYS A 413 47.25 31.43 14.19
C LYS A 413 48.12 31.12 12.97
N PHE A 414 47.52 30.56 11.91
CA PHE A 414 48.01 30.84 10.56
C PHE A 414 46.85 30.93 9.57
N GLN A 415 46.84 32.00 8.77
CA GLN A 415 45.81 32.29 7.79
C GLN A 415 46.31 31.95 6.37
N SER A 416 45.42 31.34 5.57
CA SER A 416 45.30 31.44 4.11
C SER A 416 46.54 31.74 3.25
N ASN A 417 46.80 30.89 2.23
CA ASN A 417 46.45 31.27 0.85
C ASN A 417 46.56 30.14 -0.21
N PHE A 418 45.51 30.05 -1.03
CA PHE A 418 45.43 29.83 -2.49
C PHE A 418 46.33 28.81 -3.26
N ARG A 419 45.62 27.99 -4.08
CA ARG A 419 45.94 27.52 -5.48
C ARG A 419 47.26 26.73 -5.69
N GLN A 420 47.25 25.53 -6.30
CA GLN A 420 46.92 25.29 -7.71
C GLN A 420 46.94 23.77 -8.10
N LEU A 421 46.39 23.45 -9.30
CA LEU A 421 46.63 22.26 -10.18
C LEU A 421 46.43 20.84 -9.61
N ARG A 422 45.41 20.05 -9.99
CA ARG A 422 45.09 19.36 -11.27
C ARG A 422 46.11 18.32 -11.79
N LEU A 423 45.53 17.17 -12.15
CA LEU A 423 45.99 16.11 -13.08
C LEU A 423 47.06 15.11 -12.60
N LEU A 424 46.64 13.86 -12.43
CA LEU A 424 47.15 12.73 -13.22
C LEU A 424 46.15 11.55 -13.25
N ARG A 425 45.60 11.25 -14.43
CA ARG A 425 44.97 9.95 -14.74
C ARG A 425 46.01 9.10 -15.48
N ARG A 426 46.25 7.83 -15.07
CA ARG A 426 46.34 6.70 -16.02
C ARG A 426 46.41 5.31 -15.35
N LYS A 427 45.58 4.42 -15.92
CA LYS A 427 45.49 2.95 -15.90
C LYS A 427 46.73 2.14 -15.46
N PHE A 428 46.48 1.00 -14.79
CA PHE A 428 47.30 -0.21 -14.90
C PHE A 428 46.47 -1.51 -14.87
N ILE A 429 46.79 -2.43 -15.78
CA ILE A 429 46.29 -3.83 -15.98
C ILE A 429 47.30 -4.52 -16.92
N TYR A 430 47.62 -5.82 -16.91
CA TYR A 430 47.20 -7.00 -16.14
C TYR A 430 48.45 -7.82 -15.75
N LYS A 431 48.38 -8.66 -14.68
CA LYS A 431 48.87 -10.05 -14.76
C LYS A 431 48.41 -10.93 -13.59
N CYS A 432 47.78 -12.06 -13.91
CA CYS A 432 47.69 -13.23 -13.02
C CYS A 432 48.74 -14.25 -13.49
N LEU A 433 49.45 -14.85 -12.53
CA LEU A 433 50.32 -16.00 -12.71
C LEU A 433 50.07 -16.93 -11.53
N GLY A 434 49.65 -18.16 -11.81
CA GLY A 434 49.41 -19.17 -10.76
C GLY A 434 50.66 -19.99 -10.48
N LEU A 435 50.66 -20.69 -9.34
CA LEU A 435 51.55 -21.82 -9.08
C LEU A 435 50.93 -22.76 -8.03
N ASN A 436 50.96 -24.07 -8.30
CA ASN A 436 50.56 -25.13 -7.37
C ASN A 436 51.69 -25.42 -6.38
N VAL A 437 51.38 -25.66 -5.09
CA VAL A 437 52.25 -26.41 -4.18
C VAL A 437 51.43 -27.47 -3.43
N LYS A 438 52.03 -28.65 -3.23
CA LYS A 438 51.47 -29.87 -2.61
C LYS A 438 51.58 -29.82 -1.08
N PHE A 439 50.72 -30.60 -0.40
CA PHE A 439 50.94 -30.99 1.00
C PHE A 439 51.69 -32.33 1.08
N PRO A 440 52.70 -32.45 1.96
CA PRO A 440 53.13 -33.71 2.57
C PRO A 440 52.67 -33.80 4.04
N SER A 441 52.61 -35.02 4.56
CA SER A 441 52.23 -35.39 5.92
C SER A 441 53.44 -35.85 6.76
N VAL A 442 53.22 -36.08 8.07
CA VAL A 442 53.72 -37.22 8.90
C VAL A 442 54.19 -36.82 10.33
N HIS A 443 53.51 -37.40 11.34
CA HIS A 443 53.88 -37.82 12.73
C HIS A 443 54.72 -36.88 13.67
N SER A 444 54.71 -37.02 15.01
CA SER A 444 54.46 -38.19 15.88
C SER A 444 53.87 -37.89 17.30
N SER A 445 53.38 -38.95 17.96
CA SER A 445 52.86 -39.08 19.35
C SER A 445 53.98 -39.05 20.43
N PRO A 446 53.81 -39.37 21.75
CA PRO A 446 52.71 -40.03 22.53
C PRO A 446 52.23 -39.20 23.78
N SER A 447 51.48 -39.65 24.81
CA SER A 447 51.10 -40.99 25.35
C SER A 447 49.84 -40.98 26.26
N SER A 448 49.21 -42.18 26.46
CA SER A 448 48.48 -42.67 27.68
C SER A 448 47.22 -41.92 28.21
N THR A 449 46.11 -42.55 28.68
CA THR A 449 45.73 -43.98 28.88
C THR A 449 44.21 -44.17 29.10
N ASN A 450 43.67 -45.34 28.68
CA ASN A 450 42.54 -46.14 29.20
C ASN A 450 41.16 -45.47 29.48
N TYR A 451 40.03 -45.95 28.95
CA TYR A 451 39.41 -47.25 29.30
C TYR A 451 38.47 -47.84 28.19
N SER A 452 38.14 -49.12 28.35
CA SER A 452 37.28 -50.03 27.54
C SER A 452 36.01 -49.48 26.86
N GLY A 453 35.50 -50.06 25.76
CA GLY A 453 35.99 -51.23 25.01
C GLY A 453 35.05 -51.70 23.87
N GLU A 454 35.61 -52.54 23.00
CA GLU A 454 35.01 -53.64 22.19
C GLU A 454 33.68 -53.49 21.39
N LEU A 455 33.50 -54.10 20.21
CA LEU A 455 34.41 -54.49 19.10
C LEU A 455 33.56 -54.85 17.86
N HIS A 456 34.24 -54.98 16.71
CA HIS A 456 33.85 -55.55 15.41
C HIS A 456 33.29 -54.60 14.33
N THR A 457 34.07 -54.08 13.37
CA THR A 457 34.93 -54.66 12.29
C THR A 457 34.24 -54.89 10.94
N ILE A 458 34.85 -54.28 9.90
CA ILE A 458 34.86 -54.67 8.46
C ILE A 458 33.66 -54.24 7.57
N ARG A 459 33.97 -53.34 6.60
CA ARG A 459 33.30 -53.25 5.28
C ARG A 459 34.05 -54.16 4.30
N PRO A 460 33.41 -54.70 3.24
CA PRO A 460 33.65 -54.08 1.92
C PRO A 460 32.51 -54.17 0.85
N LEU A 461 32.59 -53.23 -0.11
CA LEU A 461 32.26 -53.34 -1.56
C LEU A 461 30.82 -53.56 -2.12
N ARG A 462 30.39 -52.58 -2.94
CA ARG A 462 29.74 -52.65 -4.29
C ARG A 462 28.78 -53.83 -4.65
N ARG A 463 27.49 -53.53 -4.92
CA ARG A 463 26.82 -53.50 -6.27
C ARG A 463 25.27 -53.47 -6.19
N GLN A 464 24.63 -52.96 -7.26
CA GLN A 464 23.20 -53.11 -7.67
C GLN A 464 22.11 -52.53 -6.73
N ALA A 465 20.86 -52.26 -7.15
CA ALA A 465 20.25 -51.80 -8.43
C ALA A 465 18.74 -51.50 -8.19
N LEU A 466 18.10 -50.59 -8.97
CA LEU A 466 16.63 -50.35 -9.12
C LEU A 466 15.80 -50.11 -7.82
N THR A 467 14.75 -49.26 -7.76
CA THR A 467 13.50 -49.27 -8.54
C THR A 467 12.63 -48.02 -8.22
N MET A 468 11.60 -47.75 -9.04
CA MET A 468 10.44 -46.83 -8.82
C MET A 468 10.76 -45.32 -8.65
N ARG A 469 10.21 -44.39 -9.44
CA ARG A 469 8.77 -44.20 -9.75
C ARG A 469 8.55 -43.60 -11.15
N CYS A 470 7.53 -44.10 -11.83
CA CYS A 470 6.88 -43.51 -13.00
C CYS A 470 5.37 -43.77 -12.86
N GLN A 471 4.52 -42.99 -13.54
CA GLN A 471 3.05 -42.87 -13.33
C GLN A 471 2.73 -42.16 -12.00
N THR A 472 1.84 -41.15 -11.94
CA THR A 472 0.75 -40.76 -12.85
C THR A 472 0.78 -39.28 -13.27
N ILE A 473 1.06 -39.03 -14.55
CA ILE A 473 0.53 -37.88 -15.31
C ILE A 473 -0.07 -38.50 -16.58
N ILE A 474 -1.33 -38.17 -16.88
CA ILE A 474 -2.25 -38.61 -17.97
C ILE A 474 -3.58 -39.07 -17.33
N ALA A 475 -4.34 -38.09 -16.83
CA ALA A 475 -5.76 -38.21 -16.44
C ALA A 475 -6.49 -36.85 -16.39
N ALA A 476 -5.86 -35.77 -16.89
CA ALA A 476 -6.36 -34.39 -16.75
C ALA A 476 -6.24 -33.56 -18.05
N ALA A 477 -6.16 -34.23 -19.22
CA ALA A 477 -5.96 -33.59 -20.52
C ALA A 477 -7.21 -33.62 -21.45
N VAL A 478 -8.33 -34.16 -20.98
CA VAL A 478 -9.58 -34.27 -21.78
C VAL A 478 -10.75 -33.46 -21.16
N GLY A 479 -10.58 -32.89 -19.96
CA GLY A 479 -11.60 -32.04 -19.30
C GLY A 479 -11.44 -30.53 -19.53
N ALA A 480 -10.41 -30.08 -20.24
CA ALA A 480 -10.01 -28.66 -20.30
C ALA A 480 -10.45 -27.92 -21.59
N ALA A 481 -11.34 -28.51 -22.39
CA ALA A 481 -11.84 -27.94 -23.64
C ALA A 481 -13.31 -27.45 -23.59
N ALA A 482 -13.92 -27.43 -22.39
CA ALA A 482 -15.35 -27.07 -22.20
C ALA A 482 -15.57 -25.98 -21.13
N VAL A 483 -14.52 -25.26 -20.71
CA VAL A 483 -14.63 -24.11 -19.77
C VAL A 483 -13.86 -22.89 -20.30
N ALA A 484 -13.61 -22.85 -21.61
CA ALA A 484 -12.96 -21.74 -22.31
C ALA A 484 -13.99 -20.73 -22.87
N GLU A 485 -15.11 -20.52 -22.16
CA GLU A 485 -16.17 -19.59 -22.59
C GLU A 485 -16.99 -19.00 -21.42
N ALA A 486 -16.38 -18.82 -20.23
CA ALA A 486 -17.08 -18.27 -19.06
C ALA A 486 -16.19 -17.53 -18.02
N VAL A 487 -15.13 -16.83 -18.43
CA VAL A 487 -14.35 -15.95 -17.52
C VAL A 487 -14.07 -14.59 -18.18
N LEU A 488 -15.13 -13.82 -18.44
CA LEU A 488 -15.04 -12.46 -18.97
C LEU A 488 -16.08 -11.50 -18.35
N SER A 489 -16.20 -11.52 -17.01
CA SER A 489 -16.86 -10.43 -16.27
C SER A 489 -16.59 -10.50 -14.76
N ILE A 490 -15.84 -9.54 -14.23
CA ILE A 490 -16.12 -8.99 -12.90
C ILE A 490 -16.83 -7.67 -13.16
N PRO A 491 -18.17 -7.57 -12.98
CA PRO A 491 -18.84 -6.28 -12.93
C PRO A 491 -18.34 -5.52 -11.68
N PRO A 492 -18.04 -4.22 -11.78
CA PRO A 492 -17.80 -3.40 -10.60
C PRO A 492 -19.07 -3.23 -9.75
N LYS A 493 -18.96 -2.34 -8.74
CA LYS A 493 -20.00 -1.41 -8.25
C LYS A 493 -21.17 -1.23 -9.23
N LEU A 494 -22.37 -0.87 -8.73
CA LEU A 494 -23.43 -0.26 -9.56
C LEU A 494 -22.76 0.84 -10.42
N ARG A 495 -22.57 0.52 -11.71
CA ARG A 495 -21.59 1.24 -12.55
C ARG A 495 -22.04 2.68 -12.70
N LYS A 496 -21.10 3.61 -12.93
CA LYS A 496 -21.41 4.98 -13.42
C LYS A 496 -22.23 5.02 -14.72
N GLU A 497 -22.42 3.85 -15.35
CA GLU A 497 -23.23 3.60 -16.54
C GLU A 497 -24.73 3.34 -16.23
N TYR A 498 -25.12 3.07 -14.99
CA TYR A 498 -26.54 2.84 -14.64
C TYR A 498 -27.25 4.16 -14.37
N LYS A 499 -28.41 4.34 -15.01
CA LYS A 499 -29.32 5.46 -14.79
C LYS A 499 -30.21 5.13 -13.60
N ILE A 500 -30.07 5.86 -12.49
CA ILE A 500 -30.97 5.72 -11.35
C ILE A 500 -32.18 6.64 -11.54
N GLU A 501 -33.37 6.07 -11.55
CA GLU A 501 -34.65 6.79 -11.64
C GLU A 501 -35.57 6.44 -10.46
N PRO A 502 -36.50 7.32 -10.06
CA PRO A 502 -37.54 6.97 -9.08
C PRO A 502 -38.31 5.73 -9.52
N MET A 503 -38.55 4.80 -8.59
CA MET A 503 -39.45 3.67 -8.83
C MET A 503 -40.86 4.23 -9.06
N GLY A 504 -41.53 3.79 -10.13
CA GLY A 504 -42.97 3.96 -10.26
C GLY A 504 -43.70 2.84 -9.53
N TRP A 505 -44.79 3.14 -8.86
CA TRP A 505 -45.67 2.14 -8.25
C TRP A 505 -47.10 2.32 -8.77
N THR A 506 -47.75 1.22 -9.15
CA THR A 506 -49.18 1.21 -9.47
C THR A 506 -49.92 0.15 -8.66
N GLY A 507 -51.14 0.47 -8.25
CA GLY A 507 -52.01 -0.45 -7.54
C GLY A 507 -53.28 0.21 -7.02
N VAL A 508 -54.14 -0.61 -6.43
CA VAL A 508 -55.42 -0.20 -5.84
C VAL A 508 -55.26 -0.14 -4.31
N ILE A 509 -55.62 0.98 -3.68
CA ILE A 509 -55.38 1.25 -2.23
C ILE A 509 -56.60 1.04 -1.32
N GLU A 510 -57.73 0.64 -1.90
CA GLU A 510 -58.99 0.30 -1.23
C GLU A 510 -59.80 -0.65 -2.10
N ASP A 511 -60.53 -1.60 -1.51
CA ASP A 511 -61.30 -2.58 -2.29
C ASP A 511 -62.33 -1.89 -3.20
N GLY A 512 -62.45 -2.37 -4.44
CA GLY A 512 -63.26 -1.75 -5.50
C GLY A 512 -62.82 -0.37 -6.00
N GLY A 513 -61.75 0.22 -5.45
CA GLY A 513 -61.25 1.53 -5.83
C GLY A 513 -60.50 1.57 -7.19
N PRO A 514 -60.28 2.76 -7.77
CA PRO A 514 -59.49 2.91 -8.98
C PRO A 514 -58.01 2.58 -8.75
N GLU A 515 -57.28 2.17 -9.80
CA GLU A 515 -55.83 2.10 -9.75
C GLU A 515 -55.24 3.52 -9.62
N VAL A 516 -54.29 3.67 -8.70
CA VAL A 516 -53.54 4.90 -8.46
C VAL A 516 -52.05 4.68 -8.74
N SER A 517 -51.30 5.76 -8.94
CA SER A 517 -49.87 5.69 -9.23
C SER A 517 -49.09 6.70 -8.39
N PHE A 518 -47.95 6.26 -7.85
CA PHE A 518 -47.03 7.07 -7.05
C PHE A 518 -45.59 6.82 -7.51
N ASN A 519 -44.68 7.74 -7.20
CA ASN A 519 -43.25 7.58 -7.47
C ASN A 519 -42.45 7.65 -6.16
N GLY A 520 -41.34 6.92 -6.09
CA GLY A 520 -40.43 6.88 -4.93
C GLY A 520 -40.26 5.47 -4.36
N THR A 521 -39.47 5.33 -3.29
CA THR A 521 -39.28 4.05 -2.58
C THR A 521 -40.56 3.55 -1.92
N ILE A 522 -40.58 2.31 -1.41
CA ILE A 522 -41.69 1.78 -0.59
C ILE A 522 -42.03 2.74 0.56
N GLU A 523 -41.03 3.31 1.23
CA GLU A 523 -41.21 4.30 2.30
C GLU A 523 -41.85 5.61 1.83
N GLU A 524 -41.59 6.03 0.60
CA GLU A 524 -42.17 7.24 -0.02
C GLU A 524 -43.59 7.00 -0.53
N VAL A 525 -43.83 5.87 -1.19
CA VAL A 525 -45.17 5.46 -1.66
C VAL A 525 -46.09 5.24 -0.46
N THR A 526 -45.63 4.57 0.60
CA THR A 526 -46.42 4.36 1.83
C THR A 526 -46.85 5.71 2.44
N ARG A 527 -45.94 6.69 2.51
CA ARG A 527 -46.27 8.03 3.03
C ARG A 527 -47.24 8.80 2.12
N GLN A 528 -47.13 8.66 0.81
CA GLN A 528 -48.08 9.27 -0.14
C GLN A 528 -49.48 8.68 0.02
N ILE A 529 -49.60 7.35 0.16
CA ILE A 529 -50.89 6.70 0.44
C ILE A 529 -51.43 7.14 1.81
N GLN A 530 -50.60 7.19 2.85
CA GLN A 530 -51.00 7.61 4.20
C GLN A 530 -51.40 9.09 4.31
N ALA A 531 -50.92 9.95 3.40
CA ALA A 531 -51.40 11.32 3.29
C ALA A 531 -52.87 11.39 2.82
N THR A 532 -53.33 10.40 2.05
CA THR A 532 -54.72 10.27 1.59
C THR A 532 -55.57 9.42 2.56
N LYS A 533 -55.03 8.30 3.05
CA LYS A 533 -55.71 7.31 3.90
C LYS A 533 -54.85 7.04 5.15
N ARG A 534 -55.08 7.81 6.22
CA ARG A 534 -54.19 7.88 7.40
C ARG A 534 -53.99 6.56 8.15
N ASP A 535 -54.95 5.66 8.08
CA ASP A 535 -54.94 4.33 8.70
C ASP A 535 -54.38 3.23 7.78
N PHE A 536 -53.88 3.60 6.59
CA PHE A 536 -53.36 2.65 5.62
C PHE A 536 -52.18 1.84 6.17
N THR A 537 -52.30 0.52 6.05
CA THR A 537 -51.21 -0.45 6.16
C THR A 537 -51.21 -1.36 4.95
N TRP A 538 -50.03 -1.88 4.58
CA TRP A 538 -49.96 -2.89 3.53
C TRP A 538 -50.67 -4.18 3.94
N GLU A 539 -50.72 -4.48 5.24
CA GLU A 539 -51.36 -5.65 5.84
C GLU A 539 -52.89 -5.58 5.79
N SER A 540 -53.49 -4.40 5.97
CA SER A 540 -54.93 -4.20 5.73
C SER A 540 -55.23 -4.36 4.25
N LEU A 541 -54.45 -3.72 3.37
CA LEU A 541 -54.68 -3.83 1.92
C LEU A 541 -54.58 -5.29 1.43
N ARG A 542 -53.59 -6.07 1.90
CA ARG A 542 -53.44 -7.49 1.55
C ARG A 542 -54.60 -8.36 2.02
N ARG A 543 -55.27 -7.96 3.11
CA ARG A 543 -56.45 -8.63 3.66
C ARG A 543 -57.68 -8.32 2.83
N ASP A 544 -57.83 -7.07 2.43
CA ASP A 544 -58.96 -6.57 1.63
C ASP A 544 -58.95 -7.18 0.22
N HIS A 545 -57.77 -7.30 -0.41
CA HIS A 545 -57.60 -7.92 -1.75
C HIS A 545 -57.70 -9.46 -1.78
N GLY A 546 -58.00 -10.10 -0.64
CA GLY A 546 -58.66 -11.40 -0.61
C GLY A 546 -57.94 -12.63 -1.18
N ASN A 547 -56.65 -12.58 -1.53
CA ASN A 547 -55.95 -13.78 -1.98
C ASN A 547 -54.52 -13.97 -1.44
N PHE A 548 -54.33 -15.15 -0.85
CA PHE A 548 -53.08 -15.62 -0.27
C PHE A 548 -52.13 -16.02 -1.38
N THR A 549 -50.84 -15.73 -1.18
CA THR A 549 -49.72 -16.35 -1.90
C THR A 549 -50.04 -16.66 -3.36
N THR A 550 -49.90 -15.67 -4.25
CA THR A 550 -49.41 -16.01 -5.59
C THR A 550 -48.15 -16.84 -5.31
N PRO A 551 -48.12 -18.16 -5.59
CA PRO A 551 -46.91 -18.93 -5.38
C PRO A 551 -45.88 -18.22 -6.21
N LEU A 552 -44.76 -17.80 -5.60
CA LEU A 552 -43.72 -17.03 -6.28
C LEU A 552 -43.54 -17.63 -7.65
N GLN A 553 -44.05 -16.92 -8.66
CA GLN A 553 -44.28 -17.52 -9.97
C GLN A 553 -42.94 -18.10 -10.37
N LYS A 554 -42.88 -19.38 -10.77
CA LYS A 554 -41.58 -20.05 -10.93
C LYS A 554 -40.83 -19.37 -12.07
N ARG A 555 -40.05 -18.36 -11.72
CA ARG A 555 -39.31 -17.51 -12.63
C ARG A 555 -37.98 -18.18 -12.91
N ASP A 556 -37.59 -18.13 -14.16
CA ASP A 556 -36.35 -18.72 -14.61
C ASP A 556 -35.20 -17.78 -14.21
N LYS A 557 -34.74 -17.93 -12.97
CA LYS A 557 -33.62 -17.17 -12.41
C LYS A 557 -32.32 -17.63 -13.07
N ALA A 558 -31.56 -16.69 -13.62
CA ALA A 558 -30.29 -16.97 -14.31
C ALA A 558 -29.08 -17.08 -13.35
N GLY A 559 -29.26 -16.72 -12.07
CA GLY A 559 -28.34 -17.04 -10.99
C GLY A 559 -27.88 -15.84 -10.15
N VAL A 560 -27.30 -16.15 -8.99
CA VAL A 560 -26.86 -15.18 -7.97
C VAL A 560 -25.33 -15.00 -7.99
N LEU A 561 -24.88 -13.74 -8.05
CA LEU A 561 -23.50 -13.29 -7.83
C LEU A 561 -23.39 -12.59 -6.46
N CYS A 562 -22.39 -12.99 -5.66
CA CYS A 562 -22.09 -12.35 -4.38
C CYS A 562 -20.97 -11.32 -4.51
N GLY A 563 -20.95 -10.32 -3.62
CA GLY A 563 -19.92 -9.26 -3.65
C GLY A 563 -20.18 -8.15 -4.67
N VAL A 564 -21.38 -8.12 -5.27
CA VAL A 564 -21.83 -7.13 -6.25
C VAL A 564 -22.96 -6.31 -5.62
N GLY A 565 -23.00 -5.00 -5.89
CA GLY A 565 -24.04 -4.11 -5.35
C GLY A 565 -23.58 -3.22 -4.20
N GLY A 566 -24.28 -2.10 -4.04
CA GLY A 566 -23.93 -1.02 -3.13
C GLY A 566 -23.15 0.12 -3.78
N GLU A 567 -23.15 1.27 -3.11
CA GLU A 567 -22.41 2.48 -3.48
C GLU A 567 -21.14 2.59 -2.60
N GLY A 568 -19.99 2.16 -3.10
CA GLY A 568 -18.74 2.17 -2.33
C GLY A 568 -17.63 1.30 -2.94
N VAL A 569 -16.59 1.03 -2.14
CA VAL A 569 -15.44 0.20 -2.50
C VAL A 569 -15.13 -0.73 -1.34
N GLY A 570 -15.13 -2.04 -1.59
CA GLY A 570 -14.87 -3.04 -0.55
C GLY A 570 -16.12 -3.51 0.20
N THR A 571 -15.90 -4.42 1.17
CA THR A 571 -16.86 -5.36 1.78
C THR A 571 -17.87 -4.76 2.76
N GLN A 572 -18.30 -3.51 2.56
CA GLN A 572 -19.44 -2.92 3.26
C GLN A 572 -20.76 -3.46 2.68
N GLY A 573 -21.00 -4.77 2.80
CA GLY A 573 -22.34 -5.30 2.59
C GLY A 573 -23.30 -4.66 3.60
N ALA A 574 -24.56 -4.49 3.22
CA ALA A 574 -25.59 -4.08 4.17
C ALA A 574 -25.68 -5.14 5.29
N LEU A 575 -25.98 -4.73 6.54
CA LEU A 575 -26.20 -5.70 7.62
C LEU A 575 -27.27 -6.69 7.18
N THR A 576 -27.02 -8.00 7.28
CA THR A 576 -27.96 -9.02 6.77
C THR A 576 -29.34 -8.88 7.42
N SER A 577 -29.39 -8.46 8.69
CA SER A 577 -30.64 -8.10 9.38
C SER A 577 -31.41 -6.95 8.70
N ASN A 578 -30.73 -5.92 8.22
CA ASN A 578 -31.36 -4.78 7.55
C ASN A 578 -31.81 -5.14 6.14
N VAL A 579 -31.12 -6.10 5.49
CA VAL A 579 -31.56 -6.71 4.23
C VAL A 579 -32.80 -7.58 4.45
N GLU A 580 -32.86 -8.33 5.55
CA GLU A 580 -34.06 -9.11 5.93
C GLU A 580 -35.25 -8.20 6.30
N ASP A 581 -35.02 -7.09 7.02
CA ASP A 581 -36.03 -6.03 7.24
C ASP A 581 -36.55 -5.48 5.89
N SER A 582 -35.65 -5.21 4.96
CA SER A 582 -35.97 -4.73 3.61
C SER A 582 -36.77 -5.77 2.82
N LYS A 583 -36.40 -7.05 2.89
CA LYS A 583 -37.15 -8.18 2.30
C LYS A 583 -38.57 -8.26 2.85
N ALA A 584 -38.75 -8.08 4.16
CA ALA A 584 -40.08 -8.10 4.79
C ALA A 584 -40.97 -6.97 4.26
N LYS A 585 -40.46 -5.73 4.19
CA LYS A 585 -41.16 -4.58 3.56
C LYS A 585 -41.58 -4.88 2.13
N ILE A 586 -40.66 -5.40 1.31
CA ILE A 586 -40.92 -5.76 -0.09
C ILE A 586 -42.02 -6.83 -0.18
N SER A 587 -41.90 -7.93 0.58
CA SER A 587 -42.90 -9.03 0.58
C SER A 587 -44.30 -8.58 0.96
N ASN A 588 -44.39 -7.49 1.73
CA ASN A 588 -45.64 -6.91 2.20
C ASN A 588 -46.29 -5.97 1.16
N MET A 589 -45.53 -5.39 0.23
CA MET A 589 -46.06 -4.41 -0.72
C MET A 589 -46.96 -5.06 -1.78
N VAL A 590 -48.18 -4.52 -1.90
CA VAL A 590 -49.17 -4.89 -2.93
C VAL A 590 -49.00 -3.95 -4.13
N GLY A 591 -49.33 -4.40 -5.34
CA GLY A 591 -49.16 -3.62 -6.57
C GLY A 591 -47.85 -3.93 -7.32
N ASN A 592 -47.60 -3.17 -8.38
CA ASN A 592 -46.51 -3.40 -9.33
C ASN A 592 -45.42 -2.33 -9.20
N CYS A 593 -44.16 -2.78 -9.19
CA CYS A 593 -42.97 -1.94 -9.07
C CYS A 593 -42.39 -1.71 -10.45
N THR A 594 -42.65 -0.53 -11.01
CA THR A 594 -42.29 -0.14 -12.38
C THR A 594 -40.91 0.49 -12.43
N VAL A 595 -40.08 0.01 -13.37
CA VAL A 595 -38.80 0.61 -13.75
C VAL A 595 -38.83 0.90 -15.24
N ALA A 596 -38.36 2.09 -15.64
CA ALA A 596 -38.36 2.51 -17.03
C ALA A 596 -37.48 1.62 -17.92
N ALA A 597 -37.57 1.83 -19.23
CA ALA A 597 -36.77 1.11 -20.22
C ALA A 597 -35.26 1.28 -19.96
N GLY A 598 -34.53 0.18 -20.13
CA GLY A 598 -33.07 0.13 -20.14
C GLY A 598 -32.46 0.49 -21.51
N PRO A 599 -31.20 0.09 -21.76
CA PRO A 599 -30.36 -0.74 -20.89
C PRO A 599 -29.87 0.01 -19.64
N ARG A 600 -29.57 -0.73 -18.57
CA ARG A 600 -28.97 -0.20 -17.33
C ARG A 600 -29.80 0.89 -16.62
N THR A 601 -31.11 0.84 -16.67
CA THR A 601 -31.97 1.72 -15.85
C THR A 601 -32.33 0.99 -14.55
N CYS A 602 -32.09 1.59 -13.39
CA CYS A 602 -32.45 1.02 -12.10
C CYS A 602 -33.31 1.97 -11.28
N SER A 603 -34.12 1.42 -10.39
CA SER A 603 -34.80 2.19 -9.35
C SER A 603 -34.52 1.61 -7.97
N VAL A 604 -34.39 2.50 -6.98
CA VAL A 604 -34.29 2.13 -5.57
C VAL A 604 -35.68 1.72 -5.09
N ILE A 605 -35.85 0.46 -4.73
CA ILE A 605 -37.12 -0.08 -4.24
C ILE A 605 -37.32 0.32 -2.77
N THR A 606 -36.35 0.02 -1.91
CA THR A 606 -36.35 0.34 -0.48
C THR A 606 -35.01 0.92 -0.09
N CYS A 607 -35.01 1.87 0.83
CA CYS A 607 -33.83 2.61 1.27
C CYS A 607 -33.95 2.93 2.76
N ALA A 608 -33.33 2.13 3.63
CA ALA A 608 -33.40 2.29 5.08
C ALA A 608 -32.17 1.72 5.79
N ARG A 609 -31.77 2.30 6.92
CA ARG A 609 -30.61 1.86 7.74
C ARG A 609 -29.36 1.48 6.91
N TYR A 610 -28.94 2.40 6.04
CA TYR A 610 -27.82 2.25 5.09
C TYR A 610 -27.94 1.07 4.09
N THR A 611 -29.14 0.51 3.93
CA THR A 611 -29.41 -0.65 3.07
C THR A 611 -30.31 -0.22 1.93
N ALA A 612 -29.96 -0.63 0.71
CA ALA A 612 -30.80 -0.45 -0.46
C ALA A 612 -30.99 -1.75 -1.23
N VAL A 613 -32.17 -1.89 -1.82
CA VAL A 613 -32.49 -2.90 -2.83
C VAL A 613 -32.86 -2.17 -4.11
N TRP A 614 -32.18 -2.50 -5.21
CA TRP A 614 -32.46 -1.95 -6.53
C TRP A 614 -33.11 -3.01 -7.42
N LEU A 615 -34.06 -2.57 -8.26
CA LEU A 615 -34.52 -3.31 -9.43
C LEU A 615 -33.92 -2.65 -10.66
N CYS A 616 -33.20 -3.41 -11.48
CA CYS A 616 -32.51 -2.93 -12.67
C CYS A 616 -33.05 -3.62 -13.93
N ASN A 617 -33.41 -2.82 -14.92
CA ASN A 617 -33.99 -3.24 -16.19
C ASN A 617 -32.98 -3.06 -17.33
N ASP A 618 -32.71 -4.14 -18.07
CA ASP A 618 -31.90 -4.11 -19.30
C ASP A 618 -32.76 -4.29 -20.57
N ASN A 619 -34.09 -4.43 -20.45
CA ASN A 619 -35.02 -4.49 -21.58
C ASN A 619 -35.25 -3.12 -22.23
N THR A 620 -35.57 -3.11 -23.52
CA THR A 620 -35.95 -1.91 -24.28
C THR A 620 -37.32 -1.34 -23.91
N ASN A 621 -38.12 -2.08 -23.13
CA ASN A 621 -39.43 -1.66 -22.62
C ASN A 621 -39.37 -1.54 -21.08
N PRO A 622 -40.22 -0.70 -20.46
CA PRO A 622 -40.40 -0.71 -19.01
C PRO A 622 -40.83 -2.09 -18.50
N ILE A 623 -40.42 -2.42 -17.27
CA ILE A 623 -40.87 -3.62 -16.56
C ILE A 623 -41.70 -3.21 -15.34
N ALA A 624 -42.72 -4.00 -15.01
CA ALA A 624 -43.60 -3.77 -13.86
C ALA A 624 -43.91 -5.08 -13.10
N PRO A 625 -42.92 -5.81 -12.55
CA PRO A 625 -43.18 -6.98 -11.72
C PRO A 625 -43.99 -6.62 -10.47
N PRO A 626 -44.83 -7.54 -9.94
CA PRO A 626 -45.43 -7.39 -8.63
C PRO A 626 -44.37 -7.15 -7.56
N CYS A 627 -44.50 -6.10 -6.75
CA CYS A 627 -43.46 -5.67 -5.80
C CYS A 627 -43.04 -6.80 -4.85
N SER A 628 -44.01 -7.51 -4.29
CA SER A 628 -43.80 -8.66 -3.40
C SER A 628 -42.93 -9.77 -3.99
N SER A 629 -42.92 -9.93 -5.32
CA SER A 629 -42.11 -10.96 -5.98
C SER A 629 -40.61 -10.71 -5.87
N LEU A 630 -40.19 -9.45 -5.72
CA LEU A 630 -38.78 -9.07 -5.59
C LEU A 630 -38.15 -9.60 -4.29
N ALA A 631 -38.97 -9.85 -3.26
CA ALA A 631 -38.51 -10.42 -1.99
C ALA A 631 -37.86 -11.80 -2.17
N SER A 632 -38.26 -12.57 -3.19
CA SER A 632 -37.65 -13.88 -3.49
C SER A 632 -36.22 -13.79 -4.03
N TYR A 633 -35.84 -12.67 -4.64
CA TYR A 633 -34.47 -12.45 -5.12
C TYR A 633 -33.59 -11.97 -3.97
N VAL A 634 -34.13 -11.11 -3.11
CA VAL A 634 -33.48 -10.71 -1.85
C VAL A 634 -33.25 -11.93 -0.96
N ASP A 635 -34.19 -12.89 -0.91
CA ASP A 635 -34.01 -14.13 -0.15
C ASP A 635 -32.85 -14.99 -0.68
N ASP A 636 -32.79 -15.27 -1.98
CA ASP A 636 -31.72 -16.07 -2.57
C ASP A 636 -30.35 -15.38 -2.46
N ILE A 637 -30.30 -14.05 -2.56
CA ILE A 637 -29.10 -13.24 -2.30
C ILE A 637 -28.71 -13.32 -0.80
N VAL A 638 -29.64 -13.26 0.14
CA VAL A 638 -29.34 -13.42 1.58
C VAL A 638 -28.86 -14.84 1.88
N GLN A 639 -29.53 -15.87 1.36
CA GLN A 639 -29.16 -17.27 1.58
C GLN A 639 -27.75 -17.57 1.05
N LYS A 640 -27.39 -17.07 -0.13
CA LYS A 640 -26.09 -17.37 -0.77
C LYS A 640 -24.96 -16.40 -0.39
N CYS A 641 -25.28 -15.12 -0.19
CA CYS A 641 -24.29 -14.04 -0.01
C CYS A 641 -24.30 -13.41 1.39
N GLY A 642 -25.34 -13.63 2.21
CA GLY A 642 -25.47 -13.09 3.57
C GLY A 642 -24.87 -13.95 4.70
N GLN A 643 -24.15 -15.03 4.35
CA GLN A 643 -23.57 -15.98 5.32
C GLN A 643 -22.22 -15.53 5.91
N GLY A 644 -21.57 -14.52 5.30
CA GLY A 644 -20.28 -14.01 5.73
C GLY A 644 -20.39 -13.06 6.93
N TYR A 645 -19.37 -13.09 7.80
CA TYR A 645 -19.22 -12.12 8.89
C TYR A 645 -18.17 -11.05 8.54
N HIS A 646 -18.49 -9.80 8.82
CA HIS A 646 -17.62 -8.64 8.64
C HIS A 646 -17.69 -7.78 9.91
N HIS A 647 -16.54 -7.51 10.54
CA HIS A 647 -16.42 -6.88 11.88
C HIS A 647 -17.37 -7.47 12.96
N GLY A 648 -17.66 -8.77 12.92
CA GLY A 648 -18.52 -9.46 13.89
C GLY A 648 -20.02 -9.45 13.57
N TYR A 649 -20.44 -8.73 12.53
CA TYR A 649 -21.82 -8.70 12.07
C TYR A 649 -21.96 -9.53 10.78
N LYS A 650 -23.14 -10.13 10.54
CA LYS A 650 -23.45 -10.68 9.22
C LYS A 650 -23.70 -9.54 8.24
N VAL A 651 -23.08 -9.60 7.07
CA VAL A 651 -23.30 -8.63 5.98
C VAL A 651 -23.69 -9.34 4.70
N CYS A 652 -24.50 -8.67 3.89
CA CYS A 652 -25.04 -9.17 2.64
C CYS A 652 -24.92 -8.11 1.55
N HIS A 653 -24.35 -8.51 0.41
CA HIS A 653 -24.45 -7.81 -0.86
C HIS A 653 -24.29 -8.80 -2.02
N GLY A 654 -25.13 -8.63 -3.02
CA GLY A 654 -25.18 -9.50 -4.18
C GLY A 654 -26.17 -9.02 -5.23
N GLN A 655 -26.15 -9.68 -6.37
CA GLN A 655 -27.02 -9.45 -7.51
C GLN A 655 -27.59 -10.78 -7.98
N GLU A 656 -28.89 -10.83 -8.28
CA GLU A 656 -29.53 -11.98 -8.92
C GLU A 656 -30.18 -11.57 -10.23
N PHE A 657 -29.93 -12.37 -11.27
CA PHE A 657 -30.46 -12.16 -12.61
C PHE A 657 -31.74 -12.96 -12.86
N ASP A 658 -32.70 -12.35 -13.54
CA ASP A 658 -33.86 -13.01 -14.14
C ASP A 658 -33.58 -13.32 -15.62
N SER A 659 -34.13 -14.41 -16.16
CA SER A 659 -34.07 -14.74 -17.59
C SER A 659 -34.68 -13.65 -18.48
N SER A 660 -35.57 -12.82 -17.93
CA SER A 660 -36.29 -11.76 -18.63
C SER A 660 -35.48 -10.45 -18.71
N ASN A 661 -34.15 -10.53 -18.76
CA ASN A 661 -33.21 -9.39 -18.85
C ASN A 661 -33.47 -8.26 -17.84
N PHE A 662 -33.76 -8.62 -16.60
CA PHE A 662 -33.71 -7.70 -15.46
C PHE A 662 -32.97 -8.37 -14.30
N ASN A 663 -32.58 -7.59 -13.29
CA ASN A 663 -31.88 -8.12 -12.12
C ASN A 663 -32.24 -7.33 -10.85
N VAL A 664 -32.07 -7.99 -9.70
CA VAL A 664 -32.22 -7.38 -8.37
C VAL A 664 -30.85 -7.29 -7.72
N ILE A 665 -30.53 -6.13 -7.15
CA ILE A 665 -29.26 -5.85 -6.48
C ILE A 665 -29.52 -5.50 -5.01
N VAL A 666 -28.71 -6.03 -4.12
CA VAL A 666 -28.72 -5.72 -2.68
C VAL A 666 -27.36 -5.18 -2.26
N GLY A 667 -27.32 -4.10 -1.48
CA GLY A 667 -26.07 -3.56 -0.95
C GLY A 667 -26.24 -2.34 -0.06
N TRP A 668 -25.10 -1.79 0.37
CA TRP A 668 -25.04 -0.60 1.21
C TRP A 668 -25.21 0.68 0.40
N LYS A 669 -25.89 1.68 0.96
CA LYS A 669 -26.09 3.01 0.36
C LYS A 669 -26.06 4.09 1.44
N ALA A 670 -25.24 5.11 1.26
CA ALA A 670 -24.97 6.14 2.28
C ALA A 670 -26.22 6.94 2.67
N GLU A 671 -26.99 7.41 1.69
CA GLU A 671 -28.15 8.28 1.89
C GLU A 671 -29.36 7.55 2.48
N CYS A 672 -29.32 6.21 2.58
CA CYS A 672 -30.33 5.42 3.30
C CYS A 672 -30.15 5.47 4.83
N GLN A 673 -29.40 6.45 5.36
CA GLN A 673 -29.21 6.66 6.80
C GLN A 673 -30.49 7.10 7.55
N LEU A 674 -31.43 7.75 6.87
CA LEU A 674 -32.48 8.58 7.49
C LEU A 674 -33.88 7.94 7.56
N PHE A 675 -34.00 6.63 7.31
CA PHE A 675 -35.26 5.86 7.34
C PHE A 675 -35.15 4.57 8.17
#